data_AF-W0RTK0-F1
#
_entry.id   AF-W0RTK0-F1
#
_cell.length_a   1.000
_cell.length_b   1.000
_cell.length_c   1.000
_cell.angle_alpha   90.00
_cell.angle_beta   90.00
_cell.angle_gamma   90.00
#
_symmetry.space_group_name_H-M   'P 1'
#
loop_
_entity.id
_entity.type
_entity.pdbx_description
1 polymer ?
#
loop_
_entity_poly.entity_id
_entity_poly.type
_entity_poly.pdbx_seq_one_letter_code
_entity_poly.pdbx_strand_id
1 'polypeptide(L)'
;MPLAPNAEHRAPLPDSCPAARYVLPYPAGDAHEVWRTTEHDVVGNGHVGRWAIDFRMLIGSPIVAARAGVVVATRDSFPDDNGEDLHENFVFVRHADGTVARYLHLTRGGALVGVGDTVRQGQRIARSGNSGQSAGPHLHFDVQTCGPNLPPSYNALPCGRTVPVAFTNAWPPACTLEAAHTYRAMDASGTGWSLDTLHLDVRVAPDAARGRRLVVAGRATLRAPATGSTGPTLVVAPGAIAFDTIDVDGATVTYSPARDSAHVRLTVPAQAGAPLVARFRVAPRDDRVGRGVAVGAEGAFASWGANWYPWPAAAADADPDLAAPGTLRLSIPVAWHALSNGRLVDSTTVGAERVERWASDRAVAWSMTAAAYVVERRRVGTTDVAAYVMPRQRARIAAFAAAIPPMVAVLARAYGPYPFATFAIAAMPASIAPPGIVGRSEQGWFFAHEHALDGDSVPVALFAHELAHMWWPNLVDSRPPGDDMMDEGLASQGAALVVAARDGRAAARQWLHDGEPAWSARGYFHLWRIGADRPLMADYDPLTPRAKGPLVYEMIRDRLGDSVYFGVLRALAHDRAGGSASLADLRAALLRAAPNDHGLPRLLADWLDRGGAPVLDVAWRGAGAGRVRVRITQRTTPYALPLDVAVDGTGGTRTTRVALTDSVQTFDLPTAGRVTAVRLDPSHRLLLWEPAFGPVRGVTPAWSADRERAWLGAEVDWLARSYGARAVGVTVADGGAVVWRRGATPPPLGTAPAADTTVADVAARGTTVAVWRAARRAACVVRSDLPTLGVTLAEQVCQRVAVLWRWPTIPGRP
;
A
#
# COMPACT_ATOMS: atom_id res chain seq x y z
N MET A 1 -54.68 13.28 -33.07
CA MET A 1 -55.28 12.04 -32.53
C MET A 1 -54.16 11.06 -32.28
N PRO A 2 -54.00 10.50 -31.07
CA PRO A 2 -53.06 9.40 -30.88
C PRO A 2 -53.70 8.12 -31.41
N LEU A 3 -53.02 7.43 -32.32
CA LEU A 3 -53.38 6.05 -32.68
C LEU A 3 -53.12 5.18 -31.44
N ALA A 4 -54.15 4.44 -31.01
CA ALA A 4 -53.99 3.40 -29.99
C ALA A 4 -52.94 2.37 -30.47
N PRO A 5 -52.09 1.82 -29.59
CA PRO A 5 -51.19 0.75 -29.97
C PRO A 5 -52.02 -0.49 -30.33
N ASN A 6 -51.90 -0.97 -31.57
CA ASN A 6 -52.51 -2.22 -32.01
C ASN A 6 -51.95 -3.36 -31.16
N ALA A 7 -52.81 -3.98 -30.35
CA ALA A 7 -52.47 -5.10 -29.47
C ALA A 7 -52.19 -6.43 -30.21
N GLU A 8 -52.24 -6.45 -31.55
CA GLU A 8 -52.23 -7.69 -32.35
C GLU A 8 -50.84 -8.17 -32.83
N HIS A 9 -49.75 -7.48 -32.50
CA HIS A 9 -48.39 -7.85 -32.96
C HIS A 9 -47.33 -7.76 -31.85
N ARG A 10 -47.58 -8.30 -30.66
CA ARG A 10 -46.52 -8.52 -29.67
C ARG A 10 -46.00 -9.94 -29.77
N ALA A 11 -44.70 -10.08 -30.00
CA ALA A 11 -44.04 -11.36 -29.86
C ALA A 11 -44.28 -11.91 -28.44
N PRO A 12 -44.59 -13.20 -28.27
CA PRO A 12 -44.61 -13.80 -26.94
C PRO A 12 -43.23 -13.67 -26.31
N LEU A 13 -43.22 -13.32 -25.01
CA LEU A 13 -42.02 -13.33 -24.18
C LEU A 13 -41.36 -14.72 -24.22
N PRO A 14 -40.04 -14.83 -24.02
CA PRO A 14 -39.36 -16.12 -24.10
C PRO A 14 -39.85 -17.07 -22.99
N ASP A 15 -39.95 -18.36 -23.30
CA ASP A 15 -40.44 -19.41 -22.38
C ASP A 15 -39.59 -19.56 -21.10
N SER A 16 -38.38 -18.99 -21.08
CA SER A 16 -37.50 -18.93 -19.90
C SER A 16 -36.66 -17.65 -19.90
N CYS A 17 -36.28 -17.19 -18.70
CA CYS A 17 -35.46 -15.98 -18.57
C CYS A 17 -34.08 -16.22 -19.23
N PRO A 18 -33.66 -15.38 -20.20
CA PRO A 18 -32.36 -15.51 -20.82
C PRO A 18 -31.25 -15.30 -19.77
N ALA A 19 -30.08 -15.87 -20.00
CA ALA A 19 -28.95 -15.69 -19.09
C ALA A 19 -28.60 -14.20 -18.96
N ALA A 20 -28.79 -13.64 -17.75
CA ALA A 20 -28.53 -12.24 -17.48
C ALA A 20 -27.01 -11.96 -17.56
N ARG A 21 -26.59 -11.32 -18.65
CA ARG A 21 -25.18 -11.01 -18.97
C ARG A 21 -24.94 -9.52 -19.25
N TYR A 22 -26.01 -8.73 -19.31
CA TYR A 22 -25.99 -7.32 -19.67
C TYR A 22 -26.31 -6.45 -18.46
N VAL A 23 -25.78 -5.24 -18.40
CA VAL A 23 -26.30 -4.16 -17.55
C VAL A 23 -27.11 -3.21 -18.41
N LEU A 24 -28.04 -2.48 -17.80
CA LEU A 24 -28.79 -1.42 -18.47
C LEU A 24 -27.81 -0.45 -19.15
N PRO A 25 -28.09 -0.01 -20.39
CA PRO A 25 -27.12 0.72 -21.22
C PRO A 25 -26.97 2.21 -20.83
N TYR A 26 -27.22 2.56 -19.57
CA TYR A 26 -27.05 3.89 -18.98
C TYR A 26 -26.39 3.77 -17.60
N PRO A 27 -25.74 4.85 -17.09
CA PRO A 27 -25.01 4.81 -15.83
C PRO A 27 -25.82 4.29 -14.65
N ALA A 28 -25.14 3.60 -13.73
CA ALA A 28 -25.74 3.22 -12.45
C ALA A 28 -26.23 4.46 -11.70
N GLY A 29 -27.41 4.36 -11.09
CA GLY A 29 -28.14 5.46 -10.48
C GLY A 29 -29.20 6.08 -11.39
N ASP A 30 -29.03 6.05 -12.72
CA ASP A 30 -30.01 6.61 -13.66
C ASP A 30 -31.24 5.70 -13.79
N ALA A 31 -32.38 6.31 -14.12
CA ALA A 31 -33.64 5.60 -14.33
C ALA A 31 -34.35 6.13 -15.57
N HIS A 32 -34.78 5.22 -16.43
CA HIS A 32 -35.42 5.55 -17.70
C HIS A 32 -36.66 4.69 -17.92
N GLU A 33 -37.70 5.30 -18.48
CA GLU A 33 -38.88 4.60 -18.96
C GLU A 33 -38.51 3.76 -20.18
N VAL A 34 -38.93 2.50 -20.20
CA VAL A 34 -38.88 1.66 -21.40
C VAL A 34 -40.07 2.05 -22.27
N TRP A 35 -39.79 2.70 -23.38
CA TRP A 35 -40.81 3.23 -24.29
C TRP A 35 -41.41 2.11 -25.15
N ARG A 36 -40.58 1.21 -25.69
CA ARG A 36 -41.01 0.08 -26.55
C ARG A 36 -40.13 -1.14 -26.32
N THR A 37 -40.68 -2.33 -26.58
CA THR A 37 -39.94 -3.61 -26.55
C THR A 37 -40.26 -4.48 -27.78
N THR A 38 -41.03 -5.57 -27.63
CA THR A 38 -41.36 -6.51 -28.72
C THR A 38 -42.24 -5.92 -29.82
N GLU A 39 -42.60 -4.65 -29.71
CA GLU A 39 -43.39 -3.89 -30.69
C GLU A 39 -42.64 -3.65 -32.01
N HIS A 40 -41.34 -3.92 -32.04
CA HIS A 40 -40.53 -3.94 -33.26
C HIS A 40 -40.69 -5.25 -34.06
N ASP A 41 -41.39 -6.26 -33.53
CA ASP A 41 -41.63 -7.56 -34.18
C ASP A 41 -42.76 -7.49 -35.25
N VAL A 42 -42.41 -7.15 -36.49
CA VAL A 42 -43.38 -7.00 -37.58
C VAL A 42 -43.20 -8.08 -38.65
N VAL A 43 -44.26 -8.80 -39.01
CA VAL A 43 -44.21 -9.85 -40.06
C VAL A 43 -43.66 -9.29 -41.38
N GLY A 44 -44.05 -8.06 -41.74
CA GLY A 44 -43.64 -7.38 -42.96
C GLY A 44 -42.15 -7.01 -43.06
N ASN A 45 -41.41 -6.96 -41.95
CA ASN A 45 -39.96 -6.71 -41.95
C ASN A 45 -39.14 -7.99 -41.71
N GLY A 46 -39.77 -9.16 -41.68
CA GLY A 46 -39.11 -10.44 -41.39
C GLY A 46 -38.73 -10.62 -39.92
N HIS A 47 -39.47 -10.03 -38.99
CA HIS A 47 -39.20 -10.10 -37.54
C HIS A 47 -37.88 -9.44 -37.11
N VAL A 48 -37.40 -8.45 -37.87
CA VAL A 48 -36.22 -7.66 -37.54
C VAL A 48 -36.52 -6.82 -36.30
N GLY A 49 -35.58 -6.79 -35.34
CA GLY A 49 -35.75 -5.98 -34.13
C GLY A 49 -36.68 -6.59 -33.07
N ARG A 50 -37.14 -7.84 -33.23
CA ARG A 50 -38.08 -8.52 -32.30
C ARG A 50 -37.79 -8.35 -30.80
N TRP A 51 -36.53 -8.26 -30.40
CA TRP A 51 -36.07 -8.12 -29.01
C TRP A 51 -35.37 -6.77 -28.74
N ALA A 52 -35.60 -5.78 -29.60
CA ALA A 52 -35.10 -4.43 -29.37
C ALA A 52 -35.85 -3.75 -28.23
N ILE A 53 -35.18 -2.79 -27.59
CA ILE A 53 -35.68 -2.06 -26.43
C ILE A 53 -35.38 -0.58 -26.64
N ASP A 54 -36.42 0.24 -26.55
CA ASP A 54 -36.30 1.69 -26.62
C ASP A 54 -36.37 2.27 -25.20
N PHE A 55 -35.34 3.01 -24.80
CA PHE A 55 -35.28 3.69 -23.50
C PHE A 55 -35.49 5.19 -23.68
N ARG A 56 -36.54 5.75 -23.07
CA ARG A 56 -36.84 7.17 -23.14
C ARG A 56 -35.81 7.98 -22.35
N MET A 57 -35.07 8.84 -23.04
CA MET A 57 -34.04 9.66 -22.44
C MET A 57 -33.84 10.95 -23.23
N LEU A 58 -33.41 12.01 -22.54
CA LEU A 58 -33.13 13.30 -23.17
C LEU A 58 -31.94 13.18 -24.12
N ILE A 59 -31.88 14.06 -25.12
CA ILE A 59 -30.69 14.21 -25.97
C ILE A 59 -29.49 14.55 -25.07
N GLY A 60 -28.37 13.85 -25.27
CA GLY A 60 -27.14 14.05 -24.51
C GLY A 60 -26.99 13.19 -23.25
N SER A 61 -28.01 12.42 -22.85
CA SER A 61 -27.92 11.49 -21.71
C SER A 61 -26.78 10.48 -21.93
N PRO A 62 -25.98 10.18 -20.89
CA PRO A 62 -24.85 9.27 -21.02
C PRO A 62 -25.29 7.83 -21.29
N ILE A 63 -24.57 7.15 -22.19
CA ILE A 63 -24.77 5.74 -22.54
C ILE A 63 -23.52 4.95 -22.18
N VAL A 64 -23.71 3.78 -21.59
CA VAL A 64 -22.62 2.86 -21.19
C VAL A 64 -22.70 1.54 -21.94
N ALA A 65 -21.56 0.86 -22.07
CA ALA A 65 -21.50 -0.49 -22.63
C ALA A 65 -22.24 -1.48 -21.73
N ALA A 66 -23.35 -2.04 -22.22
CA ALA A 66 -24.17 -3.05 -21.55
C ALA A 66 -23.38 -4.33 -21.23
N ARG A 67 -22.32 -4.65 -21.99
CA ARG A 67 -21.42 -5.78 -21.74
C ARG A 67 -20.04 -5.51 -22.36
N ALA A 68 -18.99 -6.06 -21.76
CA ALA A 68 -17.62 -5.89 -22.25
C ALA A 68 -17.43 -6.46 -23.67
N GLY A 69 -16.59 -5.84 -24.48
CA GLY A 69 -16.40 -6.23 -25.87
C GLY A 69 -15.45 -5.32 -26.64
N VAL A 70 -15.46 -5.44 -27.96
CA VAL A 70 -14.68 -4.61 -28.89
C VAL A 70 -15.63 -3.81 -29.76
N VAL A 71 -15.39 -2.52 -29.91
CA VAL A 71 -16.16 -1.64 -30.79
C VAL A 71 -15.89 -2.05 -32.24
N VAL A 72 -16.94 -2.40 -32.99
CA VAL A 72 -16.83 -2.90 -34.37
C VAL A 72 -17.41 -1.97 -35.42
N ALA A 73 -18.26 -1.01 -35.03
CA ALA A 73 -18.78 0.01 -35.94
C ALA A 73 -19.20 1.26 -35.15
N THR A 74 -19.02 2.43 -35.78
CA THR A 74 -19.48 3.72 -35.25
C THR A 74 -19.96 4.59 -36.41
N ARG A 75 -21.02 5.37 -36.18
CA ARG A 75 -21.48 6.42 -37.10
C ARG A 75 -21.91 7.63 -36.31
N ASP A 76 -21.43 8.81 -36.69
CA ASP A 76 -21.61 10.04 -35.92
C ASP A 76 -21.69 11.27 -36.84
N SER A 77 -22.57 11.19 -37.84
CA SER A 77 -22.61 12.13 -38.97
C SER A 77 -23.92 12.90 -39.07
N PHE A 78 -25.00 12.45 -38.44
CA PHE A 78 -26.33 12.98 -38.66
C PHE A 78 -26.80 13.88 -37.51
N PRO A 79 -27.50 14.98 -37.79
CA PRO A 79 -28.12 15.77 -36.73
C PRO A 79 -29.33 15.03 -36.13
N ASP A 80 -29.73 15.44 -34.92
CA ASP A 80 -31.01 15.02 -34.35
C ASP A 80 -32.18 15.58 -35.18
N ASP A 81 -33.35 14.95 -35.07
CA ASP A 81 -34.59 15.35 -35.75
C ASP A 81 -34.56 15.33 -37.29
N ASN A 82 -33.58 14.65 -37.91
CA ASN A 82 -33.52 14.52 -39.37
C ASN A 82 -34.67 13.66 -39.94
N GLY A 83 -35.20 12.69 -39.19
CA GLY A 83 -36.37 11.89 -39.58
C GLY A 83 -36.17 10.99 -40.80
N GLU A 84 -34.92 10.77 -41.21
CA GLU A 84 -34.54 10.02 -42.41
C GLU A 84 -34.19 8.57 -42.07
N ASP A 85 -34.74 7.63 -42.85
CA ASP A 85 -34.44 6.21 -42.71
C ASP A 85 -32.95 5.92 -42.96
N LEU A 86 -32.38 5.00 -42.16
CA LEU A 86 -30.96 4.61 -42.16
C LEU A 86 -29.94 5.76 -41.92
N HIS A 87 -30.38 6.93 -41.47
CA HIS A 87 -29.53 8.09 -41.16
C HIS A 87 -29.43 8.35 -39.64
N GLU A 88 -29.25 7.29 -38.84
CA GLU A 88 -29.04 7.32 -37.40
C GLU A 88 -27.55 7.25 -37.01
N ASN A 89 -27.14 7.92 -35.95
CA ASN A 89 -25.82 7.72 -35.36
C ASN A 89 -25.84 6.49 -34.44
N PHE A 90 -24.72 5.77 -34.35
CA PHE A 90 -24.63 4.54 -33.58
C PHE A 90 -23.22 4.19 -33.10
N VAL A 91 -23.17 3.29 -32.12
CA VAL A 91 -21.98 2.54 -31.70
C VAL A 91 -22.36 1.07 -31.61
N PHE A 92 -21.58 0.15 -32.18
CA PHE A 92 -21.80 -1.31 -32.06
C PHE A 92 -20.62 -1.99 -31.36
N VAL A 93 -20.93 -2.88 -30.41
CA VAL A 93 -19.95 -3.57 -29.58
C VAL A 93 -20.09 -5.08 -29.75
N ARG A 94 -19.03 -5.76 -30.20
CA ARG A 94 -18.98 -7.22 -30.32
C ARG A 94 -18.44 -7.86 -29.05
N HIS A 95 -19.15 -8.85 -28.53
CA HIS A 95 -18.81 -9.61 -27.33
C HIS A 95 -17.99 -10.87 -27.65
N ALA A 96 -17.38 -11.45 -26.60
CA ALA A 96 -16.54 -12.64 -26.73
C ALA A 96 -17.28 -13.89 -27.28
N ASP A 97 -18.61 -13.96 -27.12
CA ASP A 97 -19.44 -15.03 -27.67
C ASP A 97 -19.91 -14.77 -29.12
N GLY A 98 -19.39 -13.71 -29.75
CA GLY A 98 -19.70 -13.35 -31.14
C GLY A 98 -20.97 -12.52 -31.32
N THR A 99 -21.75 -12.30 -30.26
CA THR A 99 -22.92 -11.41 -30.32
C THR A 99 -22.51 -9.93 -30.44
N VAL A 100 -23.37 -9.11 -31.05
CA VAL A 100 -23.13 -7.68 -31.25
C VAL A 100 -24.26 -6.88 -30.61
N ALA A 101 -23.94 -6.04 -29.63
CA ALA A 101 -24.85 -5.06 -29.06
C ALA A 101 -24.84 -3.77 -29.89
N ARG A 102 -26.02 -3.24 -30.19
CA ARG A 102 -26.20 -2.04 -31.00
C ARG A 102 -26.85 -0.93 -30.16
N TYR A 103 -26.33 0.30 -30.33
CA TYR A 103 -26.80 1.50 -29.63
C TYR A 103 -27.08 2.55 -30.72
N LEU A 104 -28.35 2.86 -30.98
CA LEU A 104 -28.80 3.69 -32.11
C LEU A 104 -29.43 5.01 -31.63
N HIS A 105 -29.73 5.88 -32.59
CA HIS A 105 -30.31 7.21 -32.41
C HIS A 105 -29.45 8.15 -31.54
N LEU A 106 -28.12 8.04 -31.63
CA LEU A 106 -27.20 8.87 -30.86
C LEU A 106 -27.20 10.33 -31.35
N THR A 107 -26.86 11.28 -30.49
CA THR A 107 -26.67 12.68 -30.90
C THR A 107 -25.42 12.81 -31.77
N ARG A 108 -25.38 13.82 -32.64
CA ARG A 108 -24.14 14.17 -33.36
C ARG A 108 -23.04 14.57 -32.37
N GLY A 109 -21.82 14.08 -32.58
CA GLY A 109 -20.72 14.19 -31.63
C GLY A 109 -20.92 13.33 -30.38
N GLY A 110 -21.86 12.37 -30.44
CA GLY A 110 -22.28 11.55 -29.32
C GLY A 110 -21.48 10.27 -29.15
N ALA A 111 -20.76 9.80 -30.17
CA ALA A 111 -19.91 8.61 -30.06
C ALA A 111 -18.59 8.96 -29.35
N LEU A 112 -18.32 8.34 -28.19
CA LEU A 112 -17.14 8.64 -27.35
C LEU A 112 -16.00 7.62 -27.51
N VAL A 113 -16.19 6.62 -28.38
CA VAL A 113 -15.26 5.52 -28.64
C VAL A 113 -15.12 5.31 -30.15
N GLY A 114 -14.00 4.74 -30.56
CA GLY A 114 -13.71 4.42 -31.96
C GLY A 114 -13.71 2.92 -32.25
N VAL A 115 -13.83 2.56 -33.53
CA VAL A 115 -13.68 1.18 -34.00
C VAL A 115 -12.31 0.62 -33.58
N GLY A 116 -12.30 -0.56 -32.95
CA GLY A 116 -11.11 -1.21 -32.41
C GLY A 116 -10.93 -1.08 -30.90
N ASP A 117 -11.62 -0.13 -30.25
CA ASP A 117 -11.51 0.06 -28.80
C ASP A 117 -12.06 -1.15 -28.04
N THR A 118 -11.33 -1.59 -27.02
CA THR A 118 -11.84 -2.58 -26.04
C THR A 118 -12.57 -1.84 -24.93
N VAL A 119 -13.84 -2.18 -24.70
CA VAL A 119 -14.69 -1.55 -23.68
C VAL A 119 -15.04 -2.52 -22.56
N ARG A 120 -15.06 -2.03 -21.31
CA ARG A 120 -15.54 -2.78 -20.14
C ARG A 120 -17.05 -2.57 -19.95
N GLN A 121 -17.73 -3.53 -19.35
CA GLN A 121 -19.15 -3.37 -18.98
C GLN A 121 -19.29 -2.15 -18.05
N GLY A 122 -20.27 -1.27 -18.32
CA GLY A 122 -20.47 -0.02 -17.60
C GLY A 122 -19.59 1.16 -18.04
N GLN A 123 -18.63 0.96 -18.96
CA GLN A 123 -17.83 2.06 -19.51
C GLN A 123 -18.70 3.00 -20.35
N ARG A 124 -18.55 4.31 -20.19
CA ARG A 124 -19.22 5.31 -21.04
C ARG A 124 -18.73 5.20 -22.48
N ILE A 125 -19.66 5.08 -23.43
CA ILE A 125 -19.36 4.87 -24.86
C ILE A 125 -20.07 5.86 -25.77
N ALA A 126 -21.19 6.44 -25.34
CA ALA A 126 -21.98 7.31 -26.20
C ALA A 126 -22.84 8.32 -25.42
N ARG A 127 -23.56 9.16 -26.16
CA ARG A 127 -24.64 10.03 -25.68
C ARG A 127 -25.90 9.81 -26.54
N SER A 128 -27.05 9.71 -25.91
CA SER A 128 -28.35 9.57 -26.60
C SER A 128 -28.67 10.77 -27.46
N GLY A 129 -29.57 10.58 -28.43
CA GLY A 129 -30.03 11.66 -29.29
C GLY A 129 -31.42 11.37 -29.84
N ASN A 130 -31.64 11.88 -31.05
CA ASN A 130 -32.85 11.69 -31.83
C ASN A 130 -32.54 11.65 -33.34
N SER A 131 -31.39 11.11 -33.74
CA SER A 131 -30.98 10.98 -35.15
C SER A 131 -31.63 9.76 -35.81
N GLY A 132 -31.82 9.82 -37.12
CA GLY A 132 -32.49 8.82 -37.96
C GLY A 132 -34.03 8.87 -37.90
N GLN A 133 -34.67 7.82 -38.39
CA GLN A 133 -36.12 7.65 -38.31
C GLN A 133 -36.56 7.31 -36.87
N SER A 134 -36.66 8.35 -36.05
CA SER A 134 -37.06 8.27 -34.64
C SER A 134 -38.36 9.05 -34.39
N ALA A 135 -39.22 8.55 -33.50
CA ALA A 135 -40.46 9.21 -33.09
C ALA A 135 -40.27 10.25 -31.96
N GLY A 136 -39.05 10.39 -31.44
CA GLY A 136 -38.68 11.31 -30.36
C GLY A 136 -37.43 10.83 -29.60
N PRO A 137 -36.82 11.67 -28.73
CA PRO A 137 -35.55 11.33 -28.07
C PRO A 137 -35.59 10.03 -27.25
N HIS A 138 -34.74 9.06 -27.63
CA HIS A 138 -34.59 7.78 -26.95
C HIS A 138 -33.28 7.07 -27.36
N LEU A 139 -32.91 6.03 -26.62
CA LEU A 139 -31.90 5.06 -27.05
C LEU A 139 -32.59 3.80 -27.53
N HIS A 140 -32.33 3.38 -28.76
CA HIS A 140 -32.66 2.04 -29.25
C HIS A 140 -31.50 1.09 -28.99
N PHE A 141 -31.78 -0.02 -28.31
CA PHE A 141 -30.81 -1.03 -27.92
C PHE A 141 -31.27 -2.44 -28.31
N ASP A 142 -30.38 -3.21 -28.95
CA ASP A 142 -30.62 -4.61 -29.25
C ASP A 142 -29.32 -5.40 -29.36
N VAL A 143 -29.42 -6.74 -29.35
CA VAL A 143 -28.28 -7.65 -29.49
C VAL A 143 -28.55 -8.67 -30.59
N GLN A 144 -27.55 -8.93 -31.44
CA GLN A 144 -27.66 -9.80 -32.63
C GLN A 144 -26.56 -10.86 -32.68
N THR A 145 -26.75 -11.94 -33.46
CA THR A 145 -25.81 -13.07 -33.56
C THR A 145 -24.87 -13.02 -34.79
N CYS A 146 -24.81 -11.91 -35.53
CA CYS A 146 -23.99 -11.81 -36.75
C CYS A 146 -22.54 -11.32 -36.48
N GLY A 147 -21.57 -11.93 -37.17
CA GLY A 147 -20.12 -11.66 -37.05
C GLY A 147 -19.59 -10.39 -37.80
N PRO A 148 -18.27 -10.17 -37.86
CA PRO A 148 -17.62 -8.85 -37.97
C PRO A 148 -17.71 -8.05 -39.28
N ASN A 149 -18.43 -8.47 -40.30
CA ASN A 149 -18.59 -7.68 -41.52
C ASN A 149 -20.04 -7.22 -41.62
N LEU A 150 -20.32 -6.02 -41.12
CA LEU A 150 -21.63 -5.39 -41.17
C LEU A 150 -21.78 -4.62 -42.51
N PRO A 151 -22.45 -5.18 -43.54
CA PRO A 151 -22.79 -4.44 -44.77
C PRO A 151 -23.82 -3.32 -44.48
N PRO A 152 -24.16 -2.47 -45.48
CA PRO A 152 -25.18 -1.41 -45.35
C PRO A 152 -26.59 -1.88 -44.93
N SER A 153 -26.80 -3.19 -44.82
CA SER A 153 -28.05 -3.86 -44.48
C SER A 153 -28.04 -4.49 -43.08
N TYR A 154 -27.42 -3.84 -42.08
CA TYR A 154 -27.43 -4.30 -40.68
C TYR A 154 -28.85 -4.39 -40.07
N ASN A 155 -29.85 -3.78 -40.72
CA ASN A 155 -31.28 -3.88 -40.40
C ASN A 155 -32.04 -4.90 -41.29
N ALA A 156 -31.35 -5.83 -41.96
CA ALA A 156 -31.97 -6.88 -42.77
C ALA A 156 -31.54 -8.28 -42.32
N LEU A 157 -32.38 -9.29 -42.57
CA LEU A 157 -32.03 -10.69 -42.32
C LEU A 157 -30.81 -11.12 -43.17
N PRO A 158 -29.94 -12.00 -42.65
CA PRO A 158 -30.03 -12.67 -41.35
C PRO A 158 -29.52 -11.84 -40.16
N CYS A 159 -28.92 -10.66 -40.39
CA CYS A 159 -28.28 -9.85 -39.34
C CYS A 159 -29.28 -9.15 -38.43
N GLY A 160 -30.43 -8.67 -38.95
CA GLY A 160 -31.49 -8.03 -38.16
C GLY A 160 -32.22 -8.93 -37.15
N ARG A 161 -31.84 -10.23 -37.06
CA ARG A 161 -32.40 -11.16 -36.08
C ARG A 161 -31.78 -10.91 -34.70
N THR A 162 -32.52 -10.17 -33.88
CA THR A 162 -32.17 -9.91 -32.47
C THR A 162 -32.34 -11.15 -31.59
N VAL A 163 -31.67 -11.18 -30.44
CA VAL A 163 -31.82 -12.20 -29.39
C VAL A 163 -32.34 -11.58 -28.09
N PRO A 164 -33.11 -12.33 -27.28
CA PRO A 164 -33.61 -11.82 -26.02
C PRO A 164 -32.45 -11.56 -25.04
N VAL A 165 -32.53 -10.45 -24.31
CA VAL A 165 -31.53 -10.04 -23.31
C VAL A 165 -32.17 -9.83 -21.94
N ALA A 166 -31.45 -10.23 -20.90
CA ALA A 166 -31.79 -9.92 -19.51
C ALA A 166 -30.69 -9.04 -18.90
N PHE A 167 -31.12 -8.07 -18.10
CA PHE A 167 -30.24 -7.12 -17.42
C PHE A 167 -30.02 -7.52 -15.96
N THR A 168 -28.77 -7.65 -15.55
CA THR A 168 -28.38 -8.05 -14.19
C THR A 168 -28.61 -6.97 -13.15
N ASN A 169 -28.82 -5.72 -13.59
CA ASN A 169 -28.88 -4.55 -12.72
C ASN A 169 -30.16 -3.72 -12.93
N ALA A 170 -31.22 -4.28 -13.51
CA ALA A 170 -32.49 -3.58 -13.63
C ALA A 170 -33.27 -3.62 -12.30
N TRP A 171 -33.82 -2.47 -11.89
CA TRP A 171 -34.76 -2.39 -10.78
C TRP A 171 -36.06 -1.67 -11.17
N PRO A 172 -37.24 -2.27 -10.92
CA PRO A 172 -37.46 -3.61 -10.34
C PRO A 172 -36.84 -4.74 -11.19
N PRO A 173 -36.43 -5.88 -10.59
CA PRO A 173 -35.85 -6.98 -11.34
C PRO A 173 -36.89 -7.57 -12.29
N ALA A 174 -36.52 -7.75 -13.56
CA ALA A 174 -37.40 -8.32 -14.58
C ALA A 174 -36.60 -9.22 -15.51
N CYS A 175 -37.20 -10.36 -15.91
CA CYS A 175 -36.59 -11.27 -16.87
C CYS A 175 -36.52 -10.69 -18.28
N THR A 176 -37.49 -9.85 -18.62
CA THR A 176 -37.56 -9.01 -19.80
C THR A 176 -38.16 -7.68 -19.36
N LEU A 177 -37.65 -6.56 -19.88
CA LEU A 177 -38.20 -5.26 -19.53
C LEU A 177 -39.60 -5.09 -20.15
N GLU A 178 -40.48 -4.38 -19.46
CA GLU A 178 -41.85 -4.11 -19.90
C GLU A 178 -42.00 -2.65 -20.36
N ALA A 179 -42.73 -2.44 -21.45
CA ALA A 179 -43.03 -1.09 -21.94
C ALA A 179 -43.88 -0.32 -20.93
N ALA A 180 -43.72 1.00 -20.88
CA ALA A 180 -44.33 1.92 -19.92
C ALA A 180 -43.89 1.73 -18.45
N HIS A 181 -42.84 0.95 -18.19
CA HIS A 181 -42.21 0.84 -16.88
C HIS A 181 -40.89 1.61 -16.83
N THR A 182 -40.62 2.30 -15.71
CA THR A 182 -39.32 2.90 -15.42
C THR A 182 -38.42 1.90 -14.72
N TYR A 183 -37.23 1.66 -15.28
CA TYR A 183 -36.21 0.83 -14.67
C TYR A 183 -35.01 1.68 -14.26
N ARG A 184 -34.49 1.43 -13.06
CA ARG A 184 -33.25 2.03 -12.56
C ARG A 184 -32.08 1.08 -12.82
N ALA A 185 -30.97 1.62 -13.31
CA ALA A 185 -29.70 0.93 -13.37
C ALA A 185 -29.08 0.87 -11.98
N MET A 186 -29.07 -0.32 -11.39
CA MET A 186 -28.44 -0.60 -10.12
C MET A 186 -26.91 -0.64 -10.31
N ASP A 187 -26.14 -0.27 -9.28
CA ASP A 187 -24.70 -0.47 -9.34
C ASP A 187 -24.38 -1.97 -9.22
N ALA A 188 -23.96 -2.57 -10.34
CA ALA A 188 -23.57 -3.97 -10.44
C ALA A 188 -22.09 -4.23 -10.08
N SER A 189 -21.32 -3.19 -9.73
CA SER A 189 -19.91 -3.36 -9.32
C SER A 189 -19.79 -4.08 -7.98
N GLY A 190 -20.72 -3.82 -7.05
CA GLY A 190 -20.65 -4.27 -5.66
C GLY A 190 -19.42 -3.76 -4.92
N THR A 191 -18.82 -2.66 -5.39
CA THR A 191 -17.68 -2.01 -4.77
C THR A 191 -18.10 -0.72 -4.09
N GLY A 192 -17.21 -0.10 -3.30
CA GLY A 192 -17.47 1.18 -2.63
C GLY A 192 -18.41 1.09 -1.41
N TRP A 193 -18.75 -0.11 -0.98
CA TRP A 193 -19.41 -0.33 0.31
C TRP A 193 -18.47 0.02 1.46
N SER A 194 -19.02 0.57 2.54
CA SER A 194 -18.26 0.92 3.76
C SER A 194 -18.57 -0.03 4.91
N LEU A 195 -17.62 -0.17 5.82
CA LEU A 195 -17.72 -0.98 7.02
C LEU A 195 -18.09 -0.11 8.23
N ASP A 196 -19.33 -0.24 8.71
CA ASP A 196 -19.86 0.61 9.79
C ASP A 196 -19.46 0.12 11.18
N THR A 197 -19.62 -1.19 11.43
CA THR A 197 -19.21 -1.83 12.68
C THR A 197 -18.72 -3.24 12.42
N LEU A 198 -17.72 -3.69 13.18
CA LEU A 198 -17.17 -5.03 13.07
C LEU A 198 -17.04 -5.71 14.44
N HIS A 199 -17.68 -6.87 14.59
CA HIS A 199 -17.56 -7.71 15.77
C HIS A 199 -16.95 -9.06 15.39
N LEU A 200 -15.78 -9.36 15.93
CA LEU A 200 -15.01 -10.59 15.65
C LEU A 200 -15.00 -11.51 16.87
N ASP A 201 -15.17 -12.80 16.64
CA ASP A 201 -14.91 -13.88 17.60
C ASP A 201 -13.83 -14.79 17.01
N VAL A 202 -12.66 -14.79 17.66
CA VAL A 202 -11.45 -15.42 17.17
C VAL A 202 -10.98 -16.44 18.18
N ARG A 203 -10.73 -17.67 17.71
CA ARG A 203 -10.29 -18.78 18.54
C ARG A 203 -8.99 -19.37 18.03
N VAL A 204 -7.97 -19.45 18.89
CA VAL A 204 -6.74 -20.21 18.64
C VAL A 204 -6.96 -21.64 19.12
N ALA A 205 -7.53 -22.46 18.24
CA ALA A 205 -7.95 -23.82 18.56
C ALA A 205 -6.78 -24.82 18.45
N PRO A 206 -6.79 -25.92 19.22
CA PRO A 206 -5.93 -27.07 18.96
C PRO A 206 -6.18 -27.64 17.56
N ASP A 207 -5.13 -28.11 16.90
CA ASP A 207 -5.20 -28.81 15.62
C ASP A 207 -4.29 -30.04 15.64
N ALA A 208 -4.82 -31.21 15.29
CA ALA A 208 -4.08 -32.46 15.40
C ALA A 208 -2.91 -32.58 14.40
N ALA A 209 -3.01 -31.93 13.24
CA ALA A 209 -1.96 -31.98 12.21
C ALA A 209 -0.93 -30.85 12.37
N ARG A 210 -1.38 -29.68 12.86
CA ARG A 210 -0.59 -28.43 12.87
C ARG A 210 -0.27 -27.91 14.27
N GLY A 211 -0.68 -28.64 15.31
CA GLY A 211 -0.64 -28.20 16.70
C GLY A 211 -1.74 -27.19 17.03
N ARG A 212 -1.88 -26.11 16.24
CA ARG A 212 -2.89 -25.06 16.42
C ARG A 212 -3.41 -24.54 15.08
N ARG A 213 -4.62 -23.95 15.10
CA ARG A 213 -5.19 -23.20 13.98
C ARG A 213 -5.97 -21.98 14.45
N LEU A 214 -6.10 -21.00 13.57
CA LEU A 214 -6.99 -19.85 13.78
C LEU A 214 -8.38 -20.14 13.21
N VAL A 215 -9.41 -19.83 13.97
CA VAL A 215 -10.80 -19.80 13.50
C VAL A 215 -11.35 -18.42 13.77
N VAL A 216 -11.93 -17.80 12.74
CA VAL A 216 -12.45 -16.44 12.81
C VAL A 216 -13.92 -16.48 12.46
N ALA A 217 -14.77 -16.03 13.35
CA ALA A 217 -16.16 -15.73 13.07
C ALA A 217 -16.41 -14.25 13.28
N GLY A 218 -17.44 -13.71 12.64
CA GLY A 218 -17.75 -12.31 12.86
C GLY A 218 -19.09 -11.88 12.32
N ARG A 219 -19.43 -10.64 12.68
CA ARG A 219 -20.58 -9.88 12.21
C ARG A 219 -20.09 -8.52 11.76
N ALA A 220 -20.24 -8.24 10.47
CA ALA A 220 -19.97 -6.95 9.85
C ALA A 220 -21.29 -6.25 9.52
N THR A 221 -21.40 -4.97 9.87
CA THR A 221 -22.48 -4.09 9.40
C THR A 221 -21.92 -3.26 8.25
N LEU A 222 -22.54 -3.36 7.07
CA LEU A 222 -22.06 -2.76 5.83
C LEU A 222 -23.08 -1.71 5.35
N ARG A 223 -22.60 -0.61 4.77
CA ARG A 223 -23.47 0.43 4.20
C ARG A 223 -23.25 0.56 2.70
N ALA A 224 -24.37 0.61 1.98
CA ALA A 224 -24.36 0.78 0.53
C ALA A 224 -23.91 2.20 0.16
N PRO A 225 -23.11 2.36 -0.91
CA PRO A 225 -22.64 3.66 -1.37
C PRO A 225 -23.78 4.51 -1.97
N ALA A 226 -24.80 3.88 -2.55
CA ALA A 226 -25.88 4.58 -3.23
C ALA A 226 -27.21 3.80 -3.16
N THR A 227 -28.29 4.50 -3.48
CA THR A 227 -29.62 3.89 -3.54
C THR A 227 -29.69 3.05 -4.80
N GLY A 228 -30.02 1.78 -4.63
CA GLY A 228 -30.01 0.86 -5.73
C GLY A 228 -28.64 0.22 -5.98
N SER A 229 -27.77 0.12 -4.98
CA SER A 229 -26.61 -0.76 -5.08
C SER A 229 -27.06 -2.22 -5.05
N THR A 230 -26.45 -3.06 -5.88
CA THR A 230 -26.49 -4.50 -5.62
C THR A 230 -25.51 -4.83 -4.49
N GLY A 231 -25.70 -5.98 -3.84
CA GLY A 231 -24.98 -6.36 -2.63
C GLY A 231 -23.45 -6.32 -2.79
N PRO A 232 -22.72 -6.22 -1.66
CA PRO A 232 -21.28 -5.99 -1.68
C PRO A 232 -20.51 -7.18 -2.25
N THR A 233 -19.38 -6.88 -2.86
CA THR A 233 -18.30 -7.84 -3.06
C THR A 233 -17.43 -7.80 -1.82
N LEU A 234 -17.36 -8.90 -1.08
CA LEU A 234 -16.44 -9.03 0.05
C LEU A 234 -15.12 -9.65 -0.40
N VAL A 235 -14.03 -9.26 0.23
CA VAL A 235 -12.69 -9.70 -0.12
C VAL A 235 -11.99 -10.29 1.10
N VAL A 236 -11.35 -11.44 0.93
CA VAL A 236 -10.47 -12.12 1.92
C VAL A 236 -9.11 -12.40 1.28
N ALA A 237 -8.13 -12.91 2.03
CA ALA A 237 -6.83 -13.28 1.45
C ALA A 237 -6.99 -14.36 0.35
N PRO A 238 -6.60 -14.09 -0.91
CA PRO A 238 -6.78 -15.03 -2.03
C PRO A 238 -6.05 -16.35 -1.79
N GLY A 239 -6.71 -17.48 -2.05
CA GLY A 239 -6.12 -18.82 -1.96
C GLY A 239 -5.78 -19.32 -0.55
N ALA A 240 -5.72 -18.41 0.43
CA ALA A 240 -5.20 -18.67 1.77
C ALA A 240 -6.27 -18.69 2.87
N ILE A 241 -7.44 -18.08 2.63
CA ILE A 241 -8.56 -18.07 3.58
C ILE A 241 -9.82 -18.53 2.86
N ALA A 242 -10.55 -19.45 3.49
CA ALA A 242 -11.83 -19.95 2.98
C ALA A 242 -12.97 -19.50 3.89
N PHE A 243 -14.10 -19.14 3.28
CA PHE A 243 -15.37 -19.01 4.00
C PHE A 243 -15.90 -20.40 4.35
N ASP A 244 -16.05 -20.70 5.64
CA ASP A 244 -16.83 -21.85 6.08
C ASP A 244 -18.31 -21.58 5.84
N THR A 245 -18.77 -20.38 6.21
CA THR A 245 -20.15 -19.92 6.06
C THR A 245 -20.18 -18.41 5.84
N ILE A 246 -21.16 -17.94 5.06
CA ILE A 246 -21.55 -16.54 5.01
C ILE A 246 -23.07 -16.41 4.87
N ASP A 247 -23.64 -15.57 5.72
CA ASP A 247 -25.06 -15.24 5.80
C ASP A 247 -25.22 -13.73 5.72
N VAL A 248 -26.23 -13.28 5.00
CA VAL A 248 -26.58 -11.87 4.87
C VAL A 248 -28.04 -11.70 5.27
N ASP A 249 -28.29 -10.96 6.35
CA ASP A 249 -29.62 -10.69 6.88
C ASP A 249 -30.50 -11.95 7.08
N GLY A 250 -29.88 -13.10 7.36
CA GLY A 250 -30.58 -14.38 7.59
C GLY A 250 -30.73 -15.27 6.34
N ALA A 251 -30.28 -14.83 5.16
CA ALA A 251 -30.17 -15.65 3.97
C ALA A 251 -28.72 -16.15 3.76
N THR A 252 -28.54 -17.48 3.74
CA THR A 252 -27.29 -18.11 3.32
C THR A 252 -27.02 -17.81 1.85
N VAL A 253 -25.87 -17.19 1.55
CA VAL A 253 -25.49 -16.84 0.17
C VAL A 253 -24.60 -17.92 -0.42
N THR A 254 -25.01 -18.47 -1.58
CA THR A 254 -24.18 -19.41 -2.35
C THR A 254 -23.03 -18.65 -3.00
N TYR A 255 -21.79 -19.05 -2.73
CA TYR A 255 -20.59 -18.47 -3.32
C TYR A 255 -19.87 -19.50 -4.19
N SER A 256 -19.23 -19.06 -5.28
CA SER A 256 -18.36 -19.90 -6.11
C SER A 256 -16.90 -19.65 -5.73
N PRO A 257 -16.23 -20.59 -5.04
CA PRO A 257 -14.80 -20.49 -4.80
C PRO A 257 -14.07 -20.77 -6.13
N ALA A 258 -13.75 -19.74 -6.91
CA ALA A 258 -12.62 -19.91 -7.83
C ALA A 258 -11.38 -20.09 -6.95
N ARG A 259 -10.53 -21.08 -7.27
CA ARG A 259 -9.33 -21.41 -6.47
C ARG A 259 -8.43 -20.20 -6.19
N ASP A 260 -8.54 -19.16 -7.02
CA ASP A 260 -7.70 -17.96 -7.00
C ASP A 260 -8.46 -16.65 -6.72
N SER A 261 -9.80 -16.63 -6.59
CA SER A 261 -10.53 -15.37 -6.37
C SER A 261 -10.87 -15.15 -4.90
N ALA A 262 -10.21 -14.15 -4.31
CA ALA A 262 -10.48 -13.55 -3.01
C ALA A 262 -11.86 -12.90 -2.83
N HIS A 263 -12.72 -12.91 -3.85
CA HIS A 263 -13.92 -12.09 -3.93
C HIS A 263 -15.19 -12.93 -3.79
N VAL A 264 -16.07 -12.57 -2.86
CA VAL A 264 -17.39 -13.14 -2.67
C VAL A 264 -18.45 -12.09 -2.97
N ARG A 265 -19.16 -12.25 -4.09
CA ARG A 265 -20.25 -11.35 -4.44
C ARG A 265 -21.53 -11.76 -3.73
N LEU A 266 -22.09 -10.85 -2.94
CA LEU A 266 -23.41 -10.96 -2.34
C LEU A 266 -24.46 -10.35 -3.29
N THR A 267 -25.49 -11.11 -3.64
CA THR A 267 -26.56 -10.66 -4.56
C THR A 267 -27.80 -10.29 -3.76
N VAL A 268 -27.82 -9.10 -3.16
CA VAL A 268 -28.98 -8.56 -2.45
C VAL A 268 -29.26 -7.12 -2.90
N PRO A 269 -30.51 -6.71 -3.18
CA PRO A 269 -30.84 -5.31 -3.45
C PRO A 269 -30.64 -4.45 -2.18
N ALA A 270 -30.00 -3.29 -2.30
CA ALA A 270 -29.76 -2.39 -1.17
C ALA A 270 -30.08 -0.92 -1.48
N GLN A 271 -30.48 -0.18 -0.44
CA GLN A 271 -30.68 1.28 -0.48
C GLN A 271 -29.50 1.99 0.17
N ALA A 272 -29.21 3.24 -0.25
CA ALA A 272 -28.12 4.04 0.33
C ALA A 272 -28.31 4.14 1.84
N GLY A 273 -27.24 3.92 2.60
CA GLY A 273 -27.25 4.06 4.05
C GLY A 273 -28.03 2.97 4.82
N ALA A 274 -28.79 2.10 4.15
CA ALA A 274 -29.41 0.95 4.79
C ALA A 274 -28.31 -0.06 5.22
N PRO A 275 -28.30 -0.49 6.50
CA PRO A 275 -27.30 -1.43 6.97
C PRO A 275 -27.62 -2.84 6.47
N LEU A 276 -26.60 -3.53 5.97
CA LEU A 276 -26.62 -4.95 5.65
C LEU A 276 -25.76 -5.68 6.67
N VAL A 277 -26.27 -6.73 7.29
CA VAL A 277 -25.52 -7.50 8.30
C VAL A 277 -24.98 -8.78 7.69
N ALA A 278 -23.67 -8.83 7.48
CA ALA A 278 -22.98 -10.04 7.06
C ALA A 278 -22.45 -10.79 8.28
N ARG A 279 -22.88 -12.05 8.46
CA ARG A 279 -22.31 -12.99 9.41
C ARG A 279 -21.42 -13.96 8.67
N PHE A 280 -20.21 -14.17 9.16
CA PHE A 280 -19.25 -15.01 8.48
C PHE A 280 -18.49 -15.90 9.45
N ARG A 281 -17.96 -16.98 8.90
CA ARG A 281 -16.92 -17.79 9.51
C ARG A 281 -15.87 -18.08 8.46
N VAL A 282 -14.62 -17.80 8.78
CA VAL A 282 -13.47 -18.03 7.92
C VAL A 282 -12.34 -18.70 8.71
N ALA A 283 -11.51 -19.46 8.00
CA ALA A 283 -10.31 -20.05 8.56
C ALA A 283 -9.15 -19.97 7.55
N PRO A 284 -7.94 -19.63 8.02
CA PRO A 284 -6.72 -19.85 7.24
C PRO A 284 -6.59 -21.31 6.83
N ARG A 285 -6.28 -21.53 5.56
CA ARG A 285 -6.01 -22.87 5.02
C ARG A 285 -4.67 -23.43 5.45
N ASP A 286 -3.74 -22.55 5.81
CA ASP A 286 -2.40 -22.89 6.29
C ASP A 286 -2.08 -22.17 7.60
N ASP A 287 -1.03 -22.61 8.29
CA ASP A 287 -0.53 -22.00 9.51
C ASP A 287 0.10 -20.62 9.28
N ARG A 288 0.47 -20.30 8.04
CA ARG A 288 0.94 -18.97 7.62
C ARG A 288 0.23 -18.48 6.37
N VAL A 289 -0.27 -17.24 6.41
CA VAL A 289 -0.84 -16.53 5.26
C VAL A 289 -0.02 -15.28 4.99
N GLY A 290 0.79 -15.34 3.93
CA GLY A 290 1.69 -14.24 3.56
C GLY A 290 2.61 -13.81 4.72
N ARG A 291 2.86 -12.50 4.84
CA ARG A 291 3.59 -11.90 5.98
C ARG A 291 2.66 -11.53 7.16
N GLY A 292 1.38 -11.92 7.10
CA GLY A 292 0.33 -11.25 7.85
C GLY A 292 -0.51 -12.13 8.79
N VAL A 293 -0.61 -13.44 8.58
CA VAL A 293 -1.17 -14.38 9.58
C VAL A 293 -0.15 -15.47 9.85
N ALA A 294 0.07 -15.79 11.13
CA ALA A 294 0.91 -16.90 11.53
C ALA A 294 0.37 -17.55 12.81
N VAL A 295 0.27 -18.86 12.85
CA VAL A 295 -0.16 -19.64 14.02
C VAL A 295 0.80 -20.78 14.23
N GLY A 296 1.27 -20.96 15.46
CA GLY A 296 2.17 -22.04 15.82
C GLY A 296 2.06 -22.40 17.28
N ALA A 297 2.83 -23.40 17.72
CA ALA A 297 2.81 -23.88 19.09
C ALA A 297 3.14 -22.81 20.15
N GLU A 298 3.89 -21.76 19.79
CA GLU A 298 4.35 -20.72 20.71
C GLU A 298 3.57 -19.40 20.61
N GLY A 299 2.74 -19.23 19.58
CA GLY A 299 1.93 -18.02 19.43
C GLY A 299 0.98 -18.03 18.23
N ALA A 300 0.16 -17.00 18.15
CA ALA A 300 -0.69 -16.68 17.01
C ALA A 300 -0.62 -15.17 16.73
N PHE A 301 -0.63 -14.80 15.46
CA PHE A 301 -0.56 -13.43 14.98
C PHE A 301 -1.46 -13.27 13.75
N ALA A 302 -2.16 -12.14 13.68
CA ALA A 302 -2.86 -11.70 12.49
C ALA A 302 -2.80 -10.17 12.38
N SER A 303 -2.20 -9.66 11.32
CA SER A 303 -2.08 -8.23 10.99
C SER A 303 -3.25 -7.79 10.12
N TRP A 304 -3.67 -6.53 10.25
CA TRP A 304 -4.74 -5.96 9.43
C TRP A 304 -4.48 -6.08 7.92
N GLY A 305 -3.22 -5.97 7.49
CA GLY A 305 -2.82 -6.11 6.08
C GLY A 305 -2.86 -7.53 5.52
N ALA A 306 -3.38 -8.50 6.27
CA ALA A 306 -3.44 -9.91 5.90
C ALA A 306 -4.80 -10.38 5.39
N ASN A 307 -5.81 -9.48 5.39
CA ASN A 307 -7.18 -9.76 4.94
C ASN A 307 -7.76 -11.01 5.63
N TRP A 308 -7.47 -11.14 6.94
CA TRP A 308 -7.73 -12.36 7.71
C TRP A 308 -9.19 -12.52 8.17
N TYR A 309 -9.99 -11.50 7.88
CA TYR A 309 -11.44 -11.44 7.91
C TYR A 309 -11.91 -10.69 6.66
N PRO A 310 -13.18 -10.87 6.24
CA PRO A 310 -13.71 -10.24 5.04
C PRO A 310 -13.95 -8.74 5.19
N TRP A 311 -13.63 -7.99 4.14
CA TRP A 311 -13.89 -6.55 4.01
C TRP A 311 -14.62 -6.23 2.69
N PRO A 312 -15.33 -5.10 2.57
CA PRO A 312 -15.91 -4.69 1.29
C PRO A 312 -14.83 -4.35 0.25
N ALA A 313 -15.06 -4.70 -1.00
CA ALA A 313 -14.19 -4.31 -2.11
C ALA A 313 -14.25 -2.79 -2.34
N ALA A 314 -13.08 -2.17 -2.44
CA ALA A 314 -12.96 -0.75 -2.76
C ALA A 314 -13.51 -0.44 -4.15
N ALA A 315 -14.03 0.79 -4.33
CA ALA A 315 -14.33 1.32 -5.66
C ALA A 315 -13.05 1.40 -6.50
N ALA A 316 -13.20 1.42 -7.83
CA ALA A 316 -12.07 1.71 -8.71
C ALA A 316 -11.48 3.08 -8.32
N ASP A 317 -10.17 3.12 -8.07
CA ASP A 317 -9.42 4.32 -7.65
C ASP A 317 -9.71 4.83 -6.22
N ALA A 318 -10.28 3.99 -5.35
CA ALA A 318 -10.41 4.26 -3.91
C ALA A 318 -9.60 3.26 -3.08
N ASP A 319 -9.11 3.72 -1.93
CA ASP A 319 -8.50 2.83 -0.93
C ASP A 319 -9.59 1.95 -0.27
N PRO A 320 -9.25 0.71 0.10
CA PRO A 320 -10.21 -0.18 0.72
C PRO A 320 -10.56 0.29 2.14
N ASP A 321 -11.85 0.25 2.48
CA ASP A 321 -12.32 0.57 3.82
C ASP A 321 -12.11 -0.63 4.76
N LEU A 322 -10.95 -0.64 5.42
CA LEU A 322 -10.49 -1.77 6.25
C LEU A 322 -10.80 -1.61 7.73
N ALA A 323 -11.24 -0.43 8.16
CA ALA A 323 -11.27 -0.04 9.55
C ALA A 323 -12.70 0.24 10.01
N ALA A 324 -13.10 -0.35 11.13
CA ALA A 324 -14.40 -0.06 11.72
C ALA A 324 -14.37 -0.17 13.25
N PRO A 325 -15.18 0.64 13.96
CA PRO A 325 -15.37 0.47 15.39
C PRO A 325 -16.02 -0.89 15.68
N GLY A 326 -15.83 -1.37 16.91
CA GLY A 326 -16.48 -2.60 17.35
C GLY A 326 -15.66 -3.38 18.37
N THR A 327 -15.70 -4.70 18.27
CA THR A 327 -15.14 -5.59 19.31
C THR A 327 -14.43 -6.80 18.75
N LEU A 328 -13.39 -7.25 19.44
CA LEU A 328 -12.73 -8.53 19.20
C LEU A 328 -12.78 -9.38 20.47
N ARG A 329 -13.36 -10.57 20.38
CA ARG A 329 -13.31 -11.62 21.41
C ARG A 329 -12.26 -12.64 21.01
N LEU A 330 -11.24 -12.84 21.85
CA LEU A 330 -10.14 -13.79 21.64
C LEU A 330 -10.22 -14.94 22.64
N SER A 331 -10.45 -16.15 22.14
CA SER A 331 -10.36 -17.39 22.91
C SER A 331 -9.00 -18.04 22.66
N ILE A 332 -8.15 -18.04 23.69
CA ILE A 332 -6.74 -18.46 23.63
C ILE A 332 -6.42 -19.43 24.78
N PRO A 333 -5.29 -20.16 24.75
CA PRO A 333 -4.87 -20.98 25.89
C PRO A 333 -4.82 -20.19 27.20
N VAL A 334 -5.20 -20.81 28.31
CA VAL A 334 -5.21 -20.13 29.62
C VAL A 334 -3.85 -19.56 30.05
N ALA A 335 -2.75 -20.21 29.63
CA ALA A 335 -1.38 -19.77 29.89
C ALA A 335 -0.90 -18.63 28.97
N TRP A 336 -1.71 -18.24 27.99
CA TRP A 336 -1.39 -17.17 27.05
C TRP A 336 -2.10 -15.87 27.44
N HIS A 337 -1.56 -14.77 26.94
CA HIS A 337 -2.19 -13.46 26.93
C HIS A 337 -2.31 -12.96 25.49
N ALA A 338 -3.33 -12.16 25.21
CA ALA A 338 -3.47 -11.51 23.92
C ALA A 338 -3.18 -10.00 24.00
N LEU A 339 -2.92 -9.45 22.83
CA LEU A 339 -2.91 -8.03 22.55
C LEU A 339 -3.65 -7.81 21.22
N SER A 340 -4.48 -6.78 21.20
CA SER A 340 -5.18 -6.32 19.99
C SER A 340 -5.39 -4.80 20.07
N ASN A 341 -5.98 -4.24 19.03
CA ASN A 341 -6.36 -2.82 18.97
C ASN A 341 -7.39 -2.46 20.05
N GLY A 342 -7.46 -1.18 20.36
CA GLY A 342 -8.41 -0.64 21.33
C GLY A 342 -8.04 -0.97 22.78
N ARG A 343 -9.07 -1.12 23.62
CA ARG A 343 -8.92 -1.35 25.06
C ARG A 343 -9.36 -2.77 25.41
N LEU A 344 -8.58 -3.44 26.27
CA LEU A 344 -9.03 -4.67 26.94
C LEU A 344 -10.18 -4.32 27.89
N VAL A 345 -11.36 -4.86 27.62
CA VAL A 345 -12.57 -4.66 28.41
C VAL A 345 -12.67 -5.70 29.53
N ASP A 346 -12.35 -6.96 29.23
CA ASP A 346 -12.49 -8.09 30.15
C ASP A 346 -11.54 -9.24 29.78
N SER A 347 -11.12 -10.02 30.78
CA SER A 347 -10.28 -11.23 30.62
C SER A 347 -10.78 -12.28 31.61
N THR A 348 -11.41 -13.33 31.10
CA THR A 348 -12.01 -14.41 31.90
C THR A 348 -11.39 -15.75 31.53
N THR A 349 -11.40 -16.70 32.47
CA THR A 349 -10.96 -18.08 32.21
C THR A 349 -12.17 -18.98 32.12
N VAL A 350 -12.28 -19.76 31.04
CA VAL A 350 -13.34 -20.73 30.79
C VAL A 350 -12.70 -22.07 30.47
N GLY A 351 -12.67 -22.99 31.44
CA GLY A 351 -12.00 -24.28 31.30
C GLY A 351 -10.49 -24.10 31.05
N ALA A 352 -9.98 -24.65 29.94
CA ALA A 352 -8.58 -24.56 29.54
C ALA A 352 -8.25 -23.31 28.71
N GLU A 353 -9.21 -22.40 28.53
CA GLU A 353 -9.06 -21.20 27.69
C GLU A 353 -9.18 -19.93 28.52
N ARG A 354 -8.39 -18.92 28.13
CA ARG A 354 -8.61 -17.53 28.49
C ARG A 354 -9.40 -16.87 27.35
N VAL A 355 -10.43 -16.12 27.71
CA VAL A 355 -11.27 -15.34 26.81
C VAL A 355 -11.07 -13.86 27.12
N GLU A 356 -10.46 -13.14 26.18
CA GLU A 356 -10.23 -11.70 26.29
C GLU A 356 -11.14 -10.93 25.34
N ARG A 357 -11.76 -9.85 25.82
CA ARG A 357 -12.63 -8.98 25.02
C ARG A 357 -12.00 -7.62 24.86
N TRP A 358 -11.78 -7.22 23.62
CA TRP A 358 -11.21 -5.94 23.21
C TRP A 358 -12.28 -5.11 22.52
N ALA A 359 -12.24 -3.79 22.70
CA ALA A 359 -13.18 -2.87 22.07
C ALA A 359 -12.50 -1.58 21.62
N SER A 360 -12.96 -1.04 20.49
CA SER A 360 -12.58 0.27 19.97
C SER A 360 -13.83 1.03 19.53
N ASP A 361 -13.96 2.25 20.01
CA ASP A 361 -14.94 3.25 19.56
C ASP A 361 -14.49 3.98 18.29
N ARG A 362 -13.18 3.95 18.01
CA ARG A 362 -12.59 4.42 16.75
C ARG A 362 -12.57 3.31 15.71
N ALA A 363 -12.68 3.70 14.44
CA ALA A 363 -12.39 2.83 13.32
C ALA A 363 -10.95 2.31 13.41
N VAL A 364 -10.81 0.99 13.52
CA VAL A 364 -9.52 0.30 13.48
C VAL A 364 -9.61 -0.91 12.56
N ALA A 365 -8.54 -1.16 11.83
CA ALA A 365 -8.32 -2.40 11.15
C ALA A 365 -7.73 -3.38 12.16
N TRP A 366 -8.48 -4.44 12.47
CA TRP A 366 -8.17 -5.34 13.57
C TRP A 366 -6.92 -6.19 13.29
N SER A 367 -6.02 -6.17 14.25
CA SER A 367 -4.81 -6.98 14.37
C SER A 367 -4.79 -7.64 15.75
N MET A 368 -4.14 -8.78 15.86
CA MET A 368 -3.95 -9.45 17.14
C MET A 368 -2.65 -10.22 17.21
N THR A 369 -2.14 -10.37 18.43
CA THR A 369 -1.13 -11.36 18.78
C THR A 369 -1.50 -12.06 20.08
N ALA A 370 -1.15 -13.33 20.21
CA ALA A 370 -1.32 -14.09 21.44
C ALA A 370 -0.16 -15.09 21.60
N ALA A 371 0.44 -15.09 22.78
CA ALA A 371 1.51 -16.03 23.14
C ALA A 371 1.55 -16.19 24.67
N ALA A 372 2.48 -17.01 25.16
CA ALA A 372 2.76 -17.17 26.60
C ALA A 372 3.49 -15.95 27.20
N TYR A 373 2.94 -14.75 26.98
CA TYR A 373 3.57 -13.49 27.36
C TYR A 373 3.65 -13.31 28.87
N VAL A 374 4.72 -12.63 29.29
CA VAL A 374 4.76 -11.87 30.53
C VAL A 374 4.29 -10.47 30.21
N VAL A 375 3.33 -9.96 30.98
CA VAL A 375 2.67 -8.68 30.71
C VAL A 375 2.90 -7.71 31.86
N GLU A 376 3.30 -6.49 31.54
CA GLU A 376 3.33 -5.37 32.47
C GLU A 376 2.51 -4.22 31.88
N ARG A 377 1.61 -3.66 32.68
CA ARG A 377 0.74 -2.55 32.30
C ARG A 377 0.96 -1.37 33.24
N ARG A 378 0.90 -0.16 32.69
CA ARG A 378 0.97 1.09 33.44
C ARG A 378 -0.02 2.09 32.85
N ARG A 379 -0.56 2.98 33.68
CA ARG A 379 -1.40 4.10 33.20
C ARG A 379 -0.55 5.36 33.12
N VAL A 380 -0.61 6.08 32.00
CA VAL A 380 0.09 7.35 31.78
C VAL A 380 -0.95 8.38 31.34
N GLY A 381 -1.34 9.28 32.26
CA GLY A 381 -2.47 10.17 32.01
C GLY A 381 -3.74 9.36 31.68
N THR A 382 -4.31 9.58 30.51
CA THR A 382 -5.48 8.84 30.01
C THR A 382 -5.14 7.59 29.20
N THR A 383 -3.86 7.36 28.87
CA THR A 383 -3.42 6.27 27.98
C THR A 383 -2.91 5.07 28.78
N ASP A 384 -3.39 3.88 28.44
CA ASP A 384 -2.83 2.63 28.94
C ASP A 384 -1.56 2.28 28.16
N VAL A 385 -0.44 2.06 28.84
CA VAL A 385 0.79 1.56 28.22
C VAL A 385 1.11 0.15 28.70
N ALA A 386 1.55 -0.71 27.78
CA ALA A 386 1.85 -2.10 28.13
C ALA A 386 3.07 -2.67 27.39
N ALA A 387 3.74 -3.60 28.03
CA ALA A 387 4.78 -4.43 27.42
C ALA A 387 4.39 -5.91 27.56
N TYR A 388 4.49 -6.65 26.45
CA TYR A 388 4.23 -8.07 26.34
C TYR A 388 5.52 -8.73 25.84
N VAL A 389 6.20 -9.48 26.70
CA VAL A 389 7.50 -10.09 26.35
C VAL A 389 7.47 -11.58 26.55
N MET A 390 8.40 -12.30 25.90
CA MET A 390 8.54 -13.73 26.13
C MET A 390 9.05 -14.00 27.55
N PRO A 391 8.79 -15.16 28.17
CA PRO A 391 9.22 -15.46 29.54
C PRO A 391 10.71 -15.24 29.80
N ARG A 392 11.56 -15.51 28.81
CA ARG A 392 13.02 -15.29 28.85
C ARG A 392 13.43 -13.81 28.99
N GLN A 393 12.54 -12.88 28.66
CA GLN A 393 12.76 -11.43 28.71
C GLN A 393 12.12 -10.79 29.96
N ARG A 394 11.60 -11.58 30.90
CA ARG A 394 10.92 -11.09 32.11
C ARG A 394 11.72 -10.03 32.88
N ALA A 395 13.04 -10.18 32.97
CA ALA A 395 13.89 -9.22 33.69
C ALA A 395 13.90 -7.81 33.05
N ARG A 396 13.48 -7.69 31.79
CA ARG A 396 13.57 -6.47 30.98
C ARG A 396 12.26 -5.70 30.88
N ILE A 397 11.14 -6.35 31.19
CA ILE A 397 9.79 -5.83 30.92
C ILE A 397 9.53 -4.48 31.59
N ALA A 398 10.02 -4.29 32.82
CA ALA A 398 9.88 -3.04 33.56
C ALA A 398 10.63 -1.88 32.89
N ALA A 399 11.80 -2.14 32.28
CA ALA A 399 12.56 -1.13 31.55
C ALA A 399 11.85 -0.75 30.24
N PHE A 400 11.27 -1.72 29.53
CA PHE A 400 10.49 -1.45 28.32
C PHE A 400 9.24 -0.64 28.62
N ALA A 401 8.46 -1.04 29.64
CA ALA A 401 7.26 -0.30 30.05
C ALA A 401 7.58 1.13 30.53
N ALA A 402 8.72 1.32 31.22
CA ALA A 402 9.16 2.63 31.69
C ALA A 402 9.64 3.56 30.55
N ALA A 403 10.12 3.00 29.43
CA ALA A 403 10.66 3.78 28.32
C ALA A 403 9.57 4.43 27.45
N ILE A 404 8.35 3.87 27.43
CA ILE A 404 7.25 4.33 26.58
C ILE A 404 6.73 5.74 26.93
N PRO A 405 6.36 6.07 28.18
CA PRO A 405 5.74 7.36 28.50
C PRO A 405 6.52 8.60 28.03
N PRO A 406 7.85 8.69 28.25
CA PRO A 406 8.64 9.81 27.74
C PRO A 406 8.61 9.94 26.21
N MET A 407 8.60 8.82 25.48
CA MET A 407 8.53 8.82 24.02
C MET A 407 7.18 9.36 23.54
N VAL A 408 6.09 8.90 24.13
CA VAL A 408 4.72 9.41 23.85
C VAL A 408 4.67 10.92 24.08
N ALA A 409 5.24 11.40 25.18
CA ALA A 409 5.25 12.84 25.48
C ALA A 409 6.05 13.66 24.45
N VAL A 410 7.18 13.15 23.96
CA VAL A 410 7.98 13.82 22.91
C VAL A 410 7.20 13.89 21.60
N LEU A 411 6.67 12.75 21.15
CA LEU A 411 5.97 12.67 19.87
C LEU A 411 4.63 13.39 19.91
N ALA A 412 3.93 13.40 21.05
CA ALA A 412 2.68 14.14 21.18
C ALA A 412 2.90 15.66 21.10
N ARG A 413 4.04 16.17 21.57
CA ARG A 413 4.40 17.59 21.37
C ARG A 413 4.71 17.89 19.90
N ALA A 414 5.30 16.95 19.18
CA ALA A 414 5.67 17.11 17.77
C ALA A 414 4.46 17.01 16.83
N TYR A 415 3.60 16.01 17.02
CA TYR A 415 2.56 15.62 16.06
C TYR A 415 1.13 15.85 16.57
N GLY A 416 0.94 16.13 17.86
CA GLY A 416 -0.38 16.37 18.47
C GLY A 416 -0.76 15.29 19.47
N PRO A 417 -1.93 15.38 20.13
CA PRO A 417 -2.35 14.41 21.14
C PRO A 417 -2.25 12.96 20.64
N TYR A 418 -1.91 12.03 21.54
CA TYR A 418 -1.85 10.61 21.21
C TYR A 418 -3.24 10.09 20.79
N PRO A 419 -3.38 9.42 19.64
CA PRO A 419 -4.70 9.15 19.05
C PRO A 419 -5.42 7.89 19.56
N PHE A 420 -4.75 7.01 20.31
CA PHE A 420 -5.33 5.73 20.74
C PHE A 420 -5.50 5.63 22.26
N ALA A 421 -6.39 4.74 22.71
CA ALA A 421 -6.61 4.49 24.14
C ALA A 421 -5.44 3.74 24.80
N THR A 422 -4.75 2.91 24.02
CA THR A 422 -3.66 2.05 24.47
C THR A 422 -2.46 2.22 23.55
N PHE A 423 -1.25 2.19 24.11
CA PHE A 423 -0.02 1.89 23.37
C PHE A 423 0.65 0.65 23.96
N ALA A 424 0.96 -0.35 23.15
CA ALA A 424 1.66 -1.54 23.62
C ALA A 424 2.80 -1.99 22.72
N ILE A 425 3.73 -2.72 23.31
CA ILE A 425 4.84 -3.39 22.62
C ILE A 425 4.70 -4.88 22.86
N ALA A 426 4.74 -5.68 21.80
CA ALA A 426 4.72 -7.14 21.90
C ALA A 426 5.95 -7.79 21.28
N ALA A 427 6.57 -8.72 22.00
CA ALA A 427 7.52 -9.64 21.41
C ALA A 427 6.80 -10.58 20.43
N MET A 428 7.34 -10.76 19.24
CA MET A 428 6.90 -11.76 18.29
C MET A 428 7.79 -13.00 18.42
N PRO A 429 7.25 -14.18 18.79
CA PRO A 429 8.04 -15.41 18.83
C PRO A 429 8.67 -15.68 17.47
N ALA A 430 9.95 -16.07 17.45
CA ALA A 430 10.70 -16.34 16.24
C ALA A 430 10.06 -17.43 15.39
N SER A 431 9.35 -18.39 16.02
CA SER A 431 8.62 -19.47 15.37
C SER A 431 7.42 -18.99 14.52
N ILE A 432 6.90 -17.79 14.76
CA ILE A 432 5.78 -17.21 13.98
C ILE A 432 6.11 -15.85 13.36
N ALA A 433 7.29 -15.30 13.65
CA ALA A 433 7.71 -14.01 13.12
C ALA A 433 7.80 -14.04 11.59
N PRO A 434 7.19 -13.05 10.88
CA PRO A 434 7.36 -12.92 9.46
C PRO A 434 8.85 -12.74 9.09
N PRO A 435 9.36 -13.43 8.05
CA PRO A 435 10.76 -13.31 7.68
C PRO A 435 11.11 -11.88 7.27
N GLY A 436 12.26 -11.35 7.71
CA GLY A 436 12.74 -10.03 7.28
C GLY A 436 12.03 -8.83 7.93
N ILE A 437 11.19 -9.04 8.96
CA ILE A 437 10.53 -7.97 9.71
C ILE A 437 11.09 -7.98 11.14
N VAL A 438 11.78 -6.89 11.51
CA VAL A 438 12.31 -6.69 12.87
C VAL A 438 11.26 -6.05 13.78
N GLY A 439 10.44 -5.16 13.24
CA GLY A 439 9.29 -4.57 13.91
C GLY A 439 8.26 -4.14 12.88
N ARG A 440 7.00 -4.05 13.32
CA ARG A 440 5.91 -3.49 12.53
C ARG A 440 4.84 -2.93 13.44
N SER A 441 4.39 -1.74 13.08
CA SER A 441 3.31 -1.03 13.73
C SER A 441 1.94 -1.57 13.34
N GLU A 442 1.09 -1.61 14.35
CA GLU A 442 -0.33 -1.90 14.30
C GLU A 442 -1.06 -0.69 14.92
N GLN A 443 -2.39 -0.59 14.83
CA GLN A 443 -3.09 0.58 15.41
C GLN A 443 -3.20 0.45 16.94
N GLY A 444 -2.43 1.27 17.67
CA GLY A 444 -2.36 1.28 19.14
C GLY A 444 -1.31 0.33 19.74
N TRP A 445 -0.49 -0.33 18.93
CA TRP A 445 0.60 -1.18 19.41
C TRP A 445 1.56 -1.54 18.28
N PHE A 446 2.70 -2.14 18.59
CA PHE A 446 3.56 -2.73 17.57
C PHE A 446 4.15 -4.04 18.08
N PHE A 447 4.59 -4.89 17.15
CA PHE A 447 5.40 -6.04 17.52
C PHE A 447 6.86 -5.83 17.12
N ALA A 448 7.77 -6.37 17.92
CA ALA A 448 9.17 -6.52 17.59
C ALA A 448 9.51 -8.01 17.59
N HIS A 449 10.33 -8.44 16.63
CA HIS A 449 10.95 -9.76 16.65
C HIS A 449 11.59 -9.99 18.02
N GLU A 450 11.33 -11.14 18.67
CA GLU A 450 11.75 -11.32 20.06
C GLU A 450 13.26 -11.09 20.28
N HIS A 451 14.12 -11.47 19.33
CA HIS A 451 15.56 -11.23 19.42
C HIS A 451 15.98 -9.76 19.40
N ALA A 452 15.19 -8.86 18.81
CA ALA A 452 15.42 -7.43 18.90
C ALA A 452 15.26 -6.91 20.34
N LEU A 453 14.61 -7.68 21.20
CA LEU A 453 14.37 -7.39 22.61
C LEU A 453 15.31 -8.15 23.55
N ASP A 454 16.43 -8.70 23.05
CA ASP A 454 17.40 -9.45 23.86
C ASP A 454 18.63 -8.65 24.28
N GLY A 455 19.07 -7.66 23.49
CA GLY A 455 20.32 -6.92 23.78
C GLY A 455 20.22 -6.02 25.00
N ASP A 456 21.30 -5.73 25.73
CA ASP A 456 21.26 -5.18 27.11
C ASP A 456 20.49 -3.85 27.32
N SER A 457 20.29 -3.05 26.27
CA SER A 457 19.59 -1.76 26.34
C SER A 457 18.22 -1.77 25.65
N VAL A 458 17.35 -0.82 26.01
CA VAL A 458 16.06 -0.63 25.33
C VAL A 458 16.34 -0.11 23.91
N PRO A 459 15.77 -0.73 22.85
CA PRO A 459 15.96 -0.27 21.48
C PRO A 459 15.09 0.97 21.20
N VAL A 460 15.50 2.10 21.79
CA VAL A 460 14.74 3.36 21.82
C VAL A 460 14.38 3.88 20.44
N ALA A 461 15.29 3.79 19.46
CA ALA A 461 15.02 4.25 18.10
C ALA A 461 13.92 3.43 17.43
N LEU A 462 13.97 2.09 17.53
CA LEU A 462 12.91 1.20 17.04
C LEU A 462 11.58 1.53 17.71
N PHE A 463 11.55 1.61 19.05
CA PHE A 463 10.31 1.88 19.79
C PHE A 463 9.69 3.23 19.41
N ALA A 464 10.53 4.26 19.23
CA ALA A 464 10.09 5.59 18.85
C ALA A 464 9.63 5.66 17.39
N HIS A 465 10.28 4.93 16.48
CA HIS A 465 9.86 4.81 15.07
C HIS A 465 8.46 4.18 14.99
N GLU A 466 8.27 3.02 15.63
CA GLU A 466 6.98 2.34 15.62
C GLU A 466 5.89 3.13 16.38
N LEU A 467 6.25 3.85 17.45
CA LEU A 467 5.31 4.74 18.13
C LEU A 467 4.90 5.94 17.25
N ALA A 468 5.81 6.48 16.45
CA ALA A 468 5.50 7.59 15.56
C ALA A 468 4.49 7.20 14.47
N HIS A 469 4.44 5.92 14.10
CA HIS A 469 3.41 5.41 13.19
C HIS A 469 1.98 5.56 13.69
N MET A 470 1.79 5.80 15.01
CA MET A 470 0.46 6.07 15.57
C MET A 470 -0.18 7.35 15.03
N TRP A 471 0.63 8.31 14.55
CA TRP A 471 0.13 9.48 13.83
C TRP A 471 0.14 9.25 12.31
N TRP A 472 1.20 8.65 11.78
CA TRP A 472 1.44 8.52 10.33
C TRP A 472 1.84 7.07 9.97
N PRO A 473 1.01 6.22 9.35
CA PRO A 473 -0.30 6.52 8.78
C PRO A 473 -1.51 6.27 9.71
N ASN A 474 -1.31 5.78 10.95
CA ASN A 474 -2.44 5.19 11.69
C ASN A 474 -3.54 6.18 12.09
N LEU A 475 -3.22 7.48 12.25
CA LEU A 475 -4.21 8.54 12.48
C LEU A 475 -4.58 9.25 11.19
N VAL A 476 -3.58 9.57 10.37
CA VAL A 476 -3.75 10.18 9.05
C VAL A 476 -3.11 9.27 8.04
N ASP A 477 -3.94 8.64 7.22
CA ASP A 477 -3.49 7.72 6.19
C ASP A 477 -2.62 8.44 5.15
N SER A 478 -1.67 7.73 4.56
CA SER A 478 -0.74 8.30 3.61
C SER A 478 -1.12 7.92 2.19
N ARG A 479 -1.20 8.91 1.30
CA ARG A 479 -1.53 8.68 -0.10
C ARG A 479 -0.49 9.27 -1.05
N PRO A 480 -0.31 8.67 -2.24
CA PRO A 480 0.52 9.23 -3.28
C PRO A 480 0.17 10.69 -3.65
N PRO A 481 1.16 11.50 -4.06
CA PRO A 481 2.58 11.14 -4.16
C PRO A 481 3.33 11.27 -2.81
N GLY A 482 4.36 10.44 -2.63
CA GLY A 482 5.27 10.47 -1.47
C GLY A 482 4.66 9.95 -0.18
N ASP A 483 3.76 8.98 -0.28
CA ASP A 483 3.18 8.21 0.83
C ASP A 483 4.25 7.61 1.76
N ASP A 484 5.26 6.96 1.22
CA ASP A 484 6.34 6.36 2.04
C ASP A 484 7.15 7.41 2.82
N MET A 485 7.26 8.64 2.32
CA MET A 485 7.92 9.74 3.03
C MET A 485 7.04 10.35 4.12
N MET A 486 5.72 10.31 3.96
CA MET A 486 4.79 10.60 5.03
C MET A 486 4.85 9.51 6.11
N ASP A 487 4.91 8.24 5.73
CA ASP A 487 4.92 7.12 6.67
C ASP A 487 6.29 6.91 7.32
N GLU A 488 7.23 6.33 6.57
CA GLU A 488 8.53 5.92 7.04
C GLU A 488 9.42 7.12 7.37
N GLY A 489 9.31 8.19 6.58
CA GLY A 489 10.07 9.42 6.81
C GLY A 489 9.72 10.10 8.15
N LEU A 490 8.42 10.32 8.44
CA LEU A 490 7.99 10.94 9.70
C LEU A 490 8.15 9.99 10.89
N ALA A 491 8.00 8.68 10.68
CA ALA A 491 8.30 7.69 11.71
C ALA A 491 9.78 7.72 12.10
N SER A 492 10.69 7.70 11.13
CA SER A 492 12.13 7.83 11.36
C SER A 492 12.53 9.18 11.95
N GLN A 493 11.85 10.26 11.58
CA GLN A 493 12.03 11.53 12.26
C GLN A 493 11.60 11.42 13.73
N GLY A 494 10.50 10.74 14.03
CA GLY A 494 10.04 10.48 15.39
C GLY A 494 11.12 9.81 16.25
N ALA A 495 11.82 8.82 15.68
CA ALA A 495 12.99 8.22 16.33
C ALA A 495 14.10 9.25 16.62
N ALA A 496 14.47 10.08 15.64
CA ALA A 496 15.46 11.14 15.81
C ALA A 496 15.07 12.16 16.90
N LEU A 497 13.78 12.51 17.00
CA LEU A 497 13.26 13.44 18.02
C LEU A 497 13.37 12.85 19.43
N VAL A 498 13.07 11.56 19.58
CA VAL A 498 13.22 10.87 20.87
C VAL A 498 14.68 10.73 21.26
N VAL A 499 15.56 10.37 20.32
CA VAL A 499 17.01 10.35 20.56
C VAL A 499 17.50 11.74 20.95
N ALA A 500 17.04 12.80 20.28
CA ALA A 500 17.40 14.19 20.62
C ALA A 500 16.92 14.61 22.00
N ALA A 501 15.72 14.17 22.42
CA ALA A 501 15.19 14.45 23.74
C ALA A 501 15.94 13.73 24.87
N ARG A 502 16.49 12.53 24.59
CA ARG A 502 17.24 11.74 25.56
C ARG A 502 18.71 12.15 25.64
N ASP A 503 19.37 12.27 24.49
CA ASP A 503 20.83 12.36 24.37
C ASP A 503 21.31 13.72 23.83
N GLY A 504 20.39 14.61 23.47
CA GLY A 504 20.66 15.92 22.87
C GLY A 504 20.70 15.90 21.35
N ARG A 505 20.44 17.07 20.74
CA ARG A 505 20.31 17.21 19.28
C ARG A 505 21.60 16.87 18.52
N ALA A 506 22.77 17.11 19.11
CA ALA A 506 24.04 16.74 18.50
C ALA A 506 24.20 15.22 18.41
N ALA A 507 23.83 14.47 19.45
CA ALA A 507 23.83 13.01 19.44
C ALA A 507 22.82 12.45 18.43
N ALA A 508 21.65 13.07 18.30
CA ALA A 508 20.67 12.69 17.28
C ALA A 508 21.19 12.92 15.85
N ARG A 509 21.90 14.03 15.60
CA ARG A 509 22.53 14.27 14.29
C ARG A 509 23.66 13.27 13.99
N GLN A 510 24.47 12.94 14.98
CA GLN A 510 25.46 11.87 14.86
C GLN A 510 24.77 10.54 14.51
N TRP A 511 23.72 10.19 15.24
CA TRP A 511 22.95 8.97 14.97
C TRP A 511 22.34 8.94 13.57
N LEU A 512 21.79 10.06 13.08
CA LEU A 512 21.31 10.19 11.70
C LEU A 512 22.44 10.16 10.66
N HIS A 513 23.69 10.41 11.05
CA HIS A 513 24.85 10.37 10.15
C HIS A 513 25.37 8.94 9.97
N ASP A 514 25.77 8.28 11.06
CA ASP A 514 26.47 6.99 11.02
C ASP A 514 25.87 5.89 11.90
N GLY A 515 24.68 6.12 12.46
CA GLY A 515 23.93 5.15 13.25
C GLY A 515 23.39 3.98 12.43
N GLU A 516 22.24 3.44 12.84
CA GLU A 516 21.70 2.24 12.20
C GLU A 516 21.40 2.48 10.71
N PRO A 517 21.82 1.57 9.80
CA PRO A 517 21.65 1.75 8.36
C PRO A 517 20.21 1.95 7.89
N ALA A 518 19.21 1.54 8.69
CA ALA A 518 17.82 1.78 8.33
C ALA A 518 17.46 3.28 8.32
N TRP A 519 18.13 4.11 9.13
CA TRP A 519 17.68 5.48 9.46
C TRP A 519 18.76 6.55 9.28
N SER A 520 19.88 6.23 8.65
CA SER A 520 21.05 7.11 8.62
C SER A 520 21.57 7.42 7.21
N ALA A 521 22.39 8.46 7.11
CA ALA A 521 23.11 8.84 5.89
C ALA A 521 23.95 7.67 5.36
N ARG A 522 24.62 6.92 6.26
CA ARG A 522 25.30 5.67 5.92
C ARG A 522 24.40 4.69 5.16
N GLY A 523 23.18 4.50 5.64
CA GLY A 523 22.15 3.70 5.01
C GLY A 523 21.72 4.22 3.64
N TYR A 524 21.45 5.52 3.57
CA TYR A 524 21.05 6.16 2.33
C TYR A 524 22.11 6.02 1.22
N PHE A 525 23.38 6.31 1.52
CA PHE A 525 24.45 6.18 0.52
C PHE A 525 24.67 4.73 0.08
N HIS A 526 24.33 3.77 0.93
CA HIS A 526 24.26 2.38 0.52
C HIS A 526 23.17 2.15 -0.54
N LEU A 527 21.94 2.62 -0.30
CA LEU A 527 20.83 2.51 -1.26
C LEU A 527 21.18 3.18 -2.60
N TRP A 528 21.79 4.37 -2.55
CA TRP A 528 22.22 5.06 -3.76
C TRP A 528 23.27 4.25 -4.54
N ARG A 529 24.26 3.69 -3.85
CA ARG A 529 25.31 2.87 -4.47
C ARG A 529 24.75 1.66 -5.23
N ILE A 530 23.70 1.03 -4.71
CA ILE A 530 23.06 -0.14 -5.36
C ILE A 530 22.01 0.25 -6.41
N GLY A 531 21.80 1.55 -6.67
CA GLY A 531 20.81 2.04 -7.63
C GLY A 531 19.37 1.98 -7.12
N ALA A 532 19.18 1.90 -5.81
CA ALA A 532 17.86 1.90 -5.16
C ALA A 532 17.38 3.30 -4.76
N ASP A 533 18.22 4.34 -4.89
CA ASP A 533 17.84 5.72 -4.60
C ASP A 533 16.75 6.22 -5.58
N ARG A 534 15.71 6.80 -5.00
CA ARG A 534 14.55 7.38 -5.69
C ARG A 534 14.24 8.77 -5.14
N PRO A 535 13.54 9.64 -5.92
CA PRO A 535 12.92 10.83 -5.38
C PRO A 535 11.98 10.49 -4.21
N LEU A 536 11.93 11.33 -3.18
CA LEU A 536 11.01 11.12 -2.04
C LEU A 536 9.55 11.39 -2.39
N MET A 537 9.29 12.05 -3.53
CA MET A 537 7.97 12.21 -4.12
C MET A 537 7.54 11.02 -4.99
N ALA A 538 8.43 10.05 -5.22
CA ALA A 538 8.05 8.87 -6.00
C ALA A 538 7.16 7.96 -5.17
N ASP A 539 6.30 7.22 -5.87
CA ASP A 539 5.42 6.23 -5.25
C ASP A 539 6.19 4.91 -5.05
N TYR A 540 6.00 4.26 -3.90
CA TYR A 540 6.47 2.91 -3.59
C TYR A 540 8.00 2.71 -3.53
N ASP A 541 8.62 3.26 -2.48
CA ASP A 541 9.95 2.94 -1.98
C ASP A 541 10.01 3.27 -0.48
N PRO A 542 9.85 2.31 0.45
CA PRO A 542 9.94 2.60 1.88
C PRO A 542 11.37 2.76 2.38
N LEU A 543 12.39 2.33 1.62
CA LEU A 543 13.77 2.30 2.09
C LEU A 543 14.43 3.67 2.00
N THR A 544 14.28 4.36 0.87
CA THR A 544 14.86 5.70 0.71
C THR A 544 14.29 6.71 1.71
N PRO A 545 12.97 6.83 1.92
CA PRO A 545 12.39 7.75 2.89
C PRO A 545 12.73 7.41 4.33
N ARG A 546 12.83 6.13 4.69
CA ARG A 546 13.29 5.72 6.03
C ARG A 546 14.71 6.22 6.35
N ALA A 547 15.62 6.18 5.37
CA ALA A 547 17.01 6.59 5.56
C ALA A 547 17.27 8.09 5.30
N LYS A 548 16.73 8.63 4.20
CA LYS A 548 16.92 10.03 3.74
C LYS A 548 15.91 10.99 4.37
N GLY A 549 14.68 10.54 4.56
CA GLY A 549 13.57 11.36 5.06
C GLY A 549 13.83 12.10 6.36
N PRO A 550 14.29 11.45 7.46
CA PRO A 550 14.53 12.15 8.73
C PRO A 550 15.58 13.26 8.61
N LEU A 551 16.61 13.07 7.77
CA LEU A 551 17.63 14.10 7.49
C LEU A 551 17.01 15.29 6.75
N VAL A 552 16.17 15.04 5.75
CA VAL A 552 15.46 16.10 5.00
C VAL A 552 14.51 16.86 5.91
N TYR A 553 13.77 16.17 6.77
CA TYR A 553 12.91 16.82 7.75
C TYR A 553 13.69 17.66 8.77
N GLU A 554 14.86 17.20 9.23
CA GLU A 554 15.74 18.03 10.07
C GLU A 554 16.27 19.28 9.33
N MET A 555 16.56 19.19 8.03
CA MET A 555 16.94 20.36 7.21
C MET A 555 15.79 21.36 7.05
N ILE A 556 14.55 20.88 6.84
CA ILE A 556 13.35 21.74 6.81
C ILE A 556 13.14 22.39 8.18
N ARG A 557 13.20 21.61 9.25
CA ARG A 557 13.08 22.08 10.64
C ARG A 557 14.14 23.12 10.99
N ASP A 558 15.39 22.91 10.57
CA ASP A 558 16.49 23.85 10.79
C ASP A 558 16.29 25.19 10.08
N ARG A 559 15.59 25.20 8.95
CA ARG A 559 15.29 26.41 8.18
C ARG A 559 14.11 27.17 8.76
N LEU A 560 13.03 26.47 9.11
CA LEU A 560 11.77 27.08 9.56
C LEU A 560 11.72 27.36 11.07
N GLY A 561 12.54 26.63 11.84
CA GLY A 561 12.45 26.60 13.29
C GLY A 561 11.32 25.70 13.80
N ASP A 562 11.48 25.21 15.03
CA ASP A 562 10.61 24.22 15.65
C ASP A 562 9.13 24.67 15.73
N SER A 563 8.88 25.94 16.03
CA SER A 563 7.52 26.45 16.21
C SER A 563 6.69 26.34 14.92
N VAL A 564 7.27 26.76 13.79
CA VAL A 564 6.57 26.73 12.49
C VAL A 564 6.46 25.30 12.00
N TYR A 565 7.57 24.55 12.01
CA TYR A 565 7.62 23.20 11.48
C TYR A 565 6.65 22.25 12.20
N PHE A 566 6.74 22.14 13.53
CA PHE A 566 5.82 21.29 14.29
C PHE A 566 4.39 21.87 14.36
N GLY A 567 4.23 23.18 14.19
CA GLY A 567 2.91 23.81 14.01
C GLY A 567 2.18 23.25 12.80
N VAL A 568 2.87 23.14 11.66
CA VAL A 568 2.33 22.54 10.44
C VAL A 568 1.98 21.07 10.63
N LEU A 569 2.86 20.27 11.23
CA LEU A 569 2.59 18.83 11.44
C LEU A 569 1.40 18.59 12.36
N ARG A 570 1.28 19.34 13.46
CA ARG A 570 0.13 19.25 14.37
C ARG A 570 -1.18 19.66 13.70
N ALA A 571 -1.15 20.73 12.90
CA ALA A 571 -2.33 21.18 12.16
C ALA A 571 -2.76 20.11 11.14
N LEU A 572 -1.82 19.56 10.38
CA LEU A 572 -2.11 18.50 9.41
C LEU A 572 -2.67 17.24 10.10
N ALA A 573 -2.08 16.81 11.21
CA ALA A 573 -2.55 15.65 11.98
C ALA A 573 -3.97 15.87 12.55
N HIS A 574 -4.27 17.08 13.00
CA HIS A 574 -5.59 17.45 13.52
C HIS A 574 -6.64 17.51 12.42
N ASP A 575 -6.36 18.27 11.36
CA ASP A 575 -7.31 18.55 10.27
C ASP A 575 -7.63 17.32 9.42
N ARG A 576 -6.72 16.33 9.38
CA ARG A 576 -6.84 15.12 8.57
C ARG A 576 -7.03 13.84 9.39
N ALA A 577 -7.29 13.95 10.69
CA ALA A 577 -7.52 12.80 11.56
C ALA A 577 -8.65 11.89 11.02
N GLY A 578 -8.34 10.61 10.79
CA GLY A 578 -9.26 9.62 10.21
C GLY A 578 -9.46 9.74 8.69
N GLY A 579 -8.77 10.67 8.04
CA GLY A 579 -8.67 10.79 6.59
C GLY A 579 -7.23 10.55 6.12
N SER A 580 -6.88 11.11 4.96
CA SER A 580 -5.56 10.92 4.34
C SER A 580 -4.86 12.23 3.96
N ALA A 581 -3.53 12.18 3.84
CA ALA A 581 -2.68 13.27 3.37
C ALA A 581 -1.52 12.75 2.50
N SER A 582 -1.06 13.57 1.55
CA SER A 582 0.11 13.30 0.72
C SER A 582 1.30 14.16 1.11
N LEU A 583 2.51 13.80 0.64
CA LEU A 583 3.67 14.67 0.78
C LEU A 583 3.49 16.01 0.04
N ALA A 584 2.67 16.02 -1.03
CA ALA A 584 2.28 17.26 -1.70
C ALA A 584 1.43 18.17 -0.78
N ASP A 585 0.53 17.61 0.01
CA ASP A 585 -0.27 18.35 0.99
C ASP A 585 0.64 18.97 2.08
N LEU A 586 1.59 18.18 2.60
CA LEU A 586 2.58 18.66 3.57
C LEU A 586 3.47 19.77 2.97
N ARG A 587 3.98 19.58 1.74
CA ARG A 587 4.75 20.60 1.02
C ARG A 587 3.97 21.91 0.91
N ALA A 588 2.71 21.84 0.50
CA ALA A 588 1.86 23.01 0.35
C ALA A 588 1.61 23.70 1.71
N ALA A 589 1.43 22.94 2.78
CA ALA A 589 1.28 23.48 4.13
C ALA A 589 2.55 24.18 4.63
N LEU A 590 3.73 23.60 4.39
CA LEU A 590 5.02 24.22 4.72
C LEU A 590 5.22 25.55 3.97
N LEU A 591 4.93 25.59 2.67
CA LEU A 591 5.04 26.81 1.86
C LEU A 591 4.07 27.90 2.33
N ARG A 592 2.82 27.54 2.67
CA ARG A 592 1.83 28.48 3.22
C ARG A 592 2.24 29.03 4.59
N ALA A 593 2.90 28.23 5.42
CA ALA A 593 3.33 28.65 6.74
C ALA A 593 4.54 29.60 6.72
N ALA A 594 5.29 29.65 5.61
CA ALA A 594 6.48 30.49 5.45
C ALA A 594 6.51 31.20 4.07
N PRO A 595 5.51 32.06 3.77
CA PRO A 595 5.37 32.66 2.43
C PRO A 595 6.53 33.60 2.04
N ASN A 596 7.25 34.13 3.04
CA ASN A 596 8.39 35.03 2.85
C ASN A 596 9.74 34.29 2.79
N ASP A 597 9.74 32.95 2.94
CA ASP A 597 10.96 32.17 2.81
C ASP A 597 11.22 31.80 1.35
N HIS A 598 11.98 32.64 0.65
CA HIS A 598 12.29 32.45 -0.78
C HIS A 598 13.21 31.25 -1.07
N GLY A 599 13.87 30.67 -0.06
CA GLY A 599 14.75 29.51 -0.24
C GLY A 599 14.07 28.18 0.06
N LEU A 600 12.94 28.18 0.78
CA LEU A 600 12.17 26.98 1.09
C LEU A 600 11.70 26.23 -0.18
N PRO A 601 11.13 26.89 -1.21
CA PRO A 601 10.76 26.20 -2.46
C PRO A 601 11.93 25.45 -3.08
N ARG A 602 13.13 26.07 -3.09
CA ARG A 602 14.34 25.45 -3.64
C ARG A 602 14.80 24.26 -2.82
N LEU A 603 14.78 24.36 -1.49
CA LEU A 603 15.11 23.26 -0.59
C LEU A 603 14.17 22.06 -0.82
N LEU A 604 12.86 22.31 -0.87
CA LEU A 604 11.87 21.25 -1.08
C LEU A 604 12.08 20.59 -2.45
N ALA A 605 12.32 21.37 -3.50
CA ALA A 605 12.59 20.81 -4.83
C ALA A 605 13.87 19.97 -4.89
N ASP A 606 14.98 20.49 -4.35
CA ASP A 606 16.28 19.81 -4.39
C ASP A 606 16.26 18.45 -3.68
N TRP A 607 15.50 18.33 -2.58
CA TRP A 607 15.54 17.16 -1.71
C TRP A 607 14.37 16.20 -1.87
N LEU A 608 13.19 16.67 -2.30
CA LEU A 608 11.99 15.84 -2.44
C LEU A 608 11.78 15.35 -3.89
N ASP A 609 12.05 16.20 -4.89
CA ASP A 609 11.66 15.92 -6.29
C ASP A 609 12.69 15.08 -7.06
N ARG A 610 13.89 14.87 -6.49
CA ARG A 610 14.94 14.07 -7.12
C ARG A 610 15.69 13.17 -6.14
N GLY A 611 16.21 12.08 -6.69
CA GLY A 611 17.21 11.25 -6.02
C GLY A 611 18.55 11.98 -5.88
N GLY A 612 19.44 11.37 -5.11
CA GLY A 612 20.81 11.80 -4.88
C GLY A 612 21.01 12.70 -3.66
N ALA A 613 22.28 13.00 -3.43
CA ALA A 613 22.77 13.95 -2.42
C ALA A 613 24.05 14.66 -2.91
N PRO A 614 24.47 15.77 -2.27
CA PRO A 614 25.73 16.43 -2.57
C PRO A 614 26.96 15.53 -2.34
N VAL A 615 27.85 15.50 -3.33
CA VAL A 615 29.22 15.01 -3.19
C VAL A 615 30.15 16.22 -3.34
N LEU A 616 30.83 16.59 -2.25
CA LEU A 616 31.59 17.83 -2.19
C LEU A 616 33.09 17.56 -2.17
N ASP A 617 33.82 18.27 -3.02
CA ASP A 617 35.27 18.40 -2.91
C ASP A 617 35.64 19.77 -2.35
N VAL A 618 36.62 19.79 -1.46
CA VAL A 618 37.17 21.01 -0.87
C VAL A 618 38.66 21.13 -1.18
N ALA A 619 39.05 22.30 -1.68
CA ALA A 619 40.44 22.70 -1.82
C ALA A 619 40.62 24.07 -1.15
N TRP A 620 41.76 24.28 -0.51
CA TRP A 620 42.02 25.55 0.16
C TRP A 620 43.48 25.96 0.00
N ARG A 621 43.70 27.28 0.07
CA ARG A 621 45.04 27.88 0.11
C ARG A 621 45.04 29.07 1.05
N GLY A 622 46.18 29.30 1.71
CA GLY A 622 46.36 30.51 2.52
C GLY A 622 46.12 31.77 1.68
N ALA A 623 45.41 32.74 2.26
CA ALA A 623 45.08 34.00 1.58
C ALA A 623 45.76 35.22 2.24
N GLY A 624 46.65 35.02 3.22
CA GLY A 624 47.24 36.09 4.02
C GLY A 624 46.27 36.69 5.04
N ALA A 625 46.76 37.54 5.95
CA ALA A 625 45.95 38.34 6.90
C ALA A 625 44.92 37.55 7.74
N GLY A 626 45.26 36.34 8.20
CA GLY A 626 44.32 35.52 9.00
C GLY A 626 43.10 35.03 8.21
N ARG A 627 43.23 34.90 6.88
CA ARG A 627 42.20 34.37 6.00
C ARG A 627 42.68 33.16 5.19
N VAL A 628 41.72 32.35 4.77
CA VAL A 628 41.90 31.22 3.87
C VAL A 628 40.94 31.32 2.71
N ARG A 629 41.41 31.02 1.50
CA ARG A 629 40.57 30.91 0.32
C ARG A 629 40.16 29.45 0.15
N VAL A 630 38.88 29.16 0.31
CA VAL A 630 38.28 27.83 0.24
C VAL A 630 37.46 27.72 -1.04
N ARG A 631 37.82 26.80 -1.92
CA ARG A 631 37.07 26.44 -3.13
C ARG A 631 36.32 25.13 -2.85
N ILE A 632 35.01 25.15 -3.06
CA ILE A 632 34.13 23.99 -2.88
C ILE A 632 33.52 23.65 -4.24
N THR A 633 33.54 22.36 -4.59
CA THR A 633 33.00 21.83 -5.86
C THR A 633 31.92 20.80 -5.56
N GLN A 634 30.73 20.99 -6.12
CA GLN A 634 29.67 20.00 -6.13
C GLN A 634 29.87 19.07 -7.33
N ARG A 635 30.19 17.80 -7.08
CA ARG A 635 30.41 16.78 -8.12
C ARG A 635 29.10 16.25 -8.71
N THR A 636 27.99 16.51 -8.05
CA THR A 636 26.64 16.14 -8.47
C THR A 636 25.88 17.37 -8.92
N THR A 637 24.66 17.19 -9.41
CA THR A 637 23.81 18.33 -9.77
C THR A 637 23.71 19.29 -8.57
N PRO A 638 24.02 20.59 -8.73
CA PRO A 638 24.11 21.52 -7.62
C PRO A 638 22.87 21.54 -6.73
N TYR A 639 23.10 21.54 -5.42
CA TYR A 639 22.12 21.83 -4.39
C TYR A 639 22.34 23.26 -3.88
N ALA A 640 21.29 23.90 -3.39
CA ALA A 640 21.40 25.14 -2.63
C ALA A 640 21.62 24.81 -1.14
N LEU A 641 22.86 24.91 -0.67
CA LEU A 641 23.28 24.44 0.65
C LEU A 641 23.65 25.59 1.59
N PRO A 642 23.01 25.72 2.77
CA PRO A 642 23.50 26.56 3.87
C PRO A 642 24.61 25.83 4.63
N LEU A 643 25.80 25.75 4.01
CA LEU A 643 26.91 24.90 4.46
C LEU A 643 27.72 25.56 5.57
N ASP A 644 27.87 24.87 6.70
CA ASP A 644 28.84 25.27 7.73
C ASP A 644 30.25 24.81 7.33
N VAL A 645 31.19 25.74 7.25
CA VAL A 645 32.60 25.46 6.93
C VAL A 645 33.45 25.77 8.15
N ALA A 646 34.03 24.73 8.75
CA ALA A 646 34.99 24.87 9.85
C ALA A 646 36.41 24.92 9.31
N VAL A 647 37.13 25.98 9.67
CA VAL A 647 38.55 26.17 9.38
C VAL A 647 39.32 25.97 10.68
N ASP A 648 40.06 24.87 10.76
CA ASP A 648 40.93 24.56 11.88
C ASP A 648 42.29 25.23 11.61
N GLY A 649 42.73 26.08 12.55
CA GLY A 649 44.03 26.71 12.52
C GLY A 649 44.83 26.46 13.79
N THR A 650 46.11 26.78 13.77
CA THR A 650 47.01 26.63 14.93
C THR A 650 46.55 27.40 16.18
N GLY A 651 45.70 28.43 16.01
CA GLY A 651 45.11 29.22 17.08
C GLY A 651 43.65 28.86 17.41
N GLY A 652 43.11 27.76 16.86
CA GLY A 652 41.75 27.28 17.09
C GLY A 652 40.87 27.19 15.83
N THR A 653 39.63 26.73 16.01
CA THR A 653 38.66 26.53 14.92
C THR A 653 37.75 27.74 14.73
N ARG A 654 37.51 28.15 13.48
CA ARG A 654 36.51 29.15 13.09
C ARG A 654 35.48 28.50 12.17
N THR A 655 34.20 28.55 12.54
CA THR A 655 33.10 28.04 11.71
C THR A 655 32.35 29.21 11.08
N THR A 656 32.19 29.18 9.75
CA THR A 656 31.43 30.18 8.99
C THR A 656 30.36 29.48 8.16
N ARG A 657 29.12 29.97 8.21
CA ARG A 657 28.06 29.50 7.31
C ARG A 657 28.15 30.22 5.98
N VAL A 658 28.13 29.46 4.89
CA VAL A 658 28.15 29.97 3.51
C VAL A 658 26.95 29.45 2.73
N ALA A 659 26.49 30.23 1.74
CA ALA A 659 25.51 29.77 0.76
C ALA A 659 26.25 29.21 -0.46
N LEU A 660 26.29 27.88 -0.58
CA LEU A 660 26.84 27.18 -1.73
C LEU A 660 25.70 26.85 -2.70
N THR A 661 25.67 27.52 -3.86
CA THR A 661 24.60 27.36 -4.86
C THR A 661 25.11 26.88 -6.20
N ASP A 662 26.36 27.21 -6.53
CA ASP A 662 26.96 26.88 -7.82
C ASP A 662 27.67 25.53 -7.80
N SER A 663 27.95 24.98 -8.98
CA SER A 663 28.75 23.75 -9.12
C SER A 663 30.17 23.92 -8.58
N VAL A 664 30.69 25.14 -8.62
CA VAL A 664 31.99 25.52 -8.09
C VAL A 664 31.86 26.91 -7.49
N GLN A 665 32.20 27.07 -6.22
CA GLN A 665 32.17 28.37 -5.56
C GLN A 665 33.40 28.55 -4.67
N THR A 666 33.88 29.78 -4.54
CA THR A 666 35.06 30.12 -3.73
C THR A 666 34.67 31.13 -2.67
N PHE A 667 35.15 30.91 -1.45
CA PHE A 667 34.89 31.74 -0.28
C PHE A 667 36.20 32.15 0.36
N ASP A 668 36.30 33.40 0.78
CA ASP A 668 37.40 33.87 1.61
C ASP A 668 36.92 33.85 3.06
N LEU A 669 37.43 32.92 3.87
CA LEU A 669 36.97 32.64 5.24
C LEU A 669 38.02 33.04 6.29
N PRO A 670 37.60 33.42 7.51
CA PRO A 670 38.52 33.71 8.60
C PRO A 670 39.20 32.43 9.12
N THR A 671 40.46 32.54 9.56
CA THR A 671 41.21 31.48 10.24
C THR A 671 41.93 32.02 11.49
N ALA A 672 42.09 31.18 12.52
CA ALA A 672 42.93 31.49 13.67
C ALA A 672 44.34 30.91 13.44
N GLY A 673 45.26 31.73 12.92
CA GLY A 673 46.62 31.30 12.61
C GLY A 673 46.71 30.46 11.34
N ARG A 674 47.74 29.61 11.25
CA ARG A 674 48.00 28.78 10.05
C ARG A 674 46.95 27.67 9.96
N VAL A 675 46.30 27.57 8.82
CA VAL A 675 45.27 26.55 8.55
C VAL A 675 45.91 25.16 8.57
N THR A 676 45.30 24.23 9.30
CA THR A 676 45.68 22.82 9.37
C THR A 676 44.65 21.93 8.70
N ALA A 677 43.36 22.28 8.76
CA ALA A 677 42.29 21.56 8.08
C ALA A 677 41.11 22.47 7.73
N VAL A 678 40.32 22.04 6.74
CA VAL A 678 39.01 22.60 6.43
C VAL A 678 38.01 21.44 6.43
N ARG A 679 36.96 21.54 7.25
CA ARG A 679 35.91 20.53 7.39
C ARG A 679 34.57 21.12 6.95
N LEU A 680 33.83 20.34 6.18
CA LEU A 680 32.50 20.71 5.70
C LEU A 680 31.45 20.06 6.62
N ASP A 681 30.46 20.84 7.04
CA ASP A 681 29.35 20.45 7.91
C ASP A 681 29.74 19.58 9.12
N PRO A 682 30.63 20.07 10.00
CA PRO A 682 31.13 19.30 11.15
C PRO A 682 30.08 18.94 12.20
N SER A 683 28.83 19.39 12.03
CA SER A 683 27.71 19.11 12.92
C SER A 683 26.64 18.25 12.26
N HIS A 684 26.90 17.70 11.08
CA HIS A 684 26.02 16.79 10.34
C HIS A 684 24.59 17.34 10.20
N ARG A 685 24.46 18.62 9.80
CA ARG A 685 23.17 19.27 9.54
C ARG A 685 22.60 18.90 8.18
N LEU A 686 23.46 18.50 7.25
CA LEU A 686 23.17 18.21 5.87
C LEU A 686 23.47 16.74 5.58
N LEU A 687 22.70 16.16 4.67
CA LEU A 687 23.03 14.87 4.08
C LEU A 687 24.15 15.07 3.05
N LEU A 688 25.40 14.84 3.46
CA LEU A 688 26.59 14.94 2.59
C LEU A 688 27.27 13.59 2.46
N TRP A 689 27.80 13.31 1.26
CA TRP A 689 28.62 12.13 1.06
C TRP A 689 29.96 12.26 1.76
N GLU A 690 30.41 11.17 2.37
CA GLU A 690 31.74 11.04 2.93
C GLU A 690 32.41 9.75 2.43
N PRO A 691 33.75 9.74 2.31
CA PRO A 691 34.48 8.55 1.89
C PRO A 691 34.20 7.31 2.74
N ALA A 692 33.73 7.45 3.99
CA ALA A 692 33.37 6.35 4.88
C ALA A 692 32.09 5.61 4.47
N PHE A 693 31.20 6.23 3.69
CA PHE A 693 29.90 5.66 3.33
C PHE A 693 29.89 4.77 2.10
N GLY A 694 31.01 4.64 1.39
CA GLY A 694 31.11 3.83 0.17
C GLY A 694 31.28 4.69 -1.06
N PRO A 695 31.69 4.10 -2.19
CA PRO A 695 31.73 4.82 -3.45
C PRO A 695 30.32 5.08 -3.99
N VAL A 696 30.12 6.27 -4.58
CA VAL A 696 28.90 6.62 -5.32
C VAL A 696 29.12 6.33 -6.80
N ARG A 697 28.24 5.50 -7.36
CA ARG A 697 28.32 5.04 -8.75
C ARG A 697 28.37 6.23 -9.72
N GLY A 698 29.41 6.29 -10.55
CA GLY A 698 29.58 7.34 -11.56
C GLY A 698 30.05 8.69 -11.02
N VAL A 699 30.31 8.82 -9.70
CA VAL A 699 30.73 10.09 -9.09
C VAL A 699 32.09 9.96 -8.39
N THR A 700 32.28 8.94 -7.56
CA THR A 700 33.52 8.75 -6.77
C THR A 700 34.29 7.50 -7.21
N PRO A 701 35.61 7.44 -6.97
CA PRO A 701 36.40 6.23 -7.23
C PRO A 701 35.91 5.02 -6.43
N ALA A 702 36.07 3.82 -6.98
CA ALA A 702 35.74 2.57 -6.29
C ALA A 702 36.69 2.30 -5.11
N TRP A 703 36.18 1.63 -4.07
CA TRP A 703 37.00 1.15 -2.96
C TRP A 703 37.88 -0.03 -3.34
N SER A 704 38.92 -0.29 -2.54
CA SER A 704 39.67 -1.54 -2.61
C SER A 704 38.81 -2.72 -2.13
N ALA A 705 39.09 -3.92 -2.65
CA ALA A 705 38.35 -5.13 -2.29
C ALA A 705 38.37 -5.42 -0.77
N ASP A 706 39.47 -5.12 -0.07
CA ASP A 706 39.58 -5.30 1.39
C ASP A 706 38.67 -4.37 2.18
N ARG A 707 38.68 -3.07 1.84
CA ARG A 707 37.85 -2.07 2.51
C ARG A 707 36.36 -2.39 2.33
N GLU A 708 36.03 -2.85 1.14
CA GLU A 708 34.69 -3.22 0.75
C GLU A 708 34.21 -4.51 1.46
N ARG A 709 35.10 -5.51 1.63
CA ARG A 709 34.83 -6.69 2.48
C ARG A 709 34.58 -6.31 3.94
N ALA A 710 35.39 -5.42 4.50
CA ALA A 710 35.24 -4.99 5.90
C ALA A 710 33.89 -4.29 6.15
N TRP A 711 33.46 -3.44 5.22
CA TRP A 711 32.16 -2.77 5.29
C TRP A 711 30.99 -3.77 5.21
N LEU A 712 31.03 -4.73 4.28
CA LEU A 712 30.00 -5.76 4.15
C LEU A 712 29.89 -6.60 5.43
N GLY A 713 31.02 -6.94 6.05
CA GLY A 713 31.05 -7.67 7.32
C GLY A 713 30.30 -6.98 8.44
N ALA A 714 30.55 -5.67 8.63
CA ALA A 714 29.87 -4.89 9.66
C ALA A 714 28.34 -4.87 9.47
N GLU A 715 27.87 -4.89 8.23
CA GLU A 715 26.44 -4.95 7.90
C GLU A 715 25.85 -6.33 8.17
N VAL A 716 26.51 -7.40 7.71
CA VAL A 716 26.07 -8.79 7.95
C VAL A 716 26.01 -9.06 9.45
N ASP A 717 26.98 -8.55 10.22
CA ASP A 717 26.99 -8.65 11.67
C ASP A 717 25.79 -7.92 12.31
N TRP A 718 25.41 -6.74 11.80
CA TRP A 718 24.21 -6.03 12.27
C TRP A 718 22.93 -6.81 11.97
N LEU A 719 22.80 -7.35 10.76
CA LEU A 719 21.67 -8.20 10.37
C LEU A 719 21.60 -9.46 11.26
N ALA A 720 22.72 -10.13 11.46
CA ALA A 720 22.79 -11.32 12.30
C ALA A 720 22.32 -11.01 13.74
N ARG A 721 22.76 -9.90 14.33
CA ARG A 721 22.28 -9.47 15.67
C ARG A 721 20.78 -9.21 15.69
N SER A 722 20.26 -8.50 14.69
CA SER A 722 18.86 -8.06 14.64
C SER A 722 17.88 -9.24 14.53
N TYR A 723 18.29 -10.31 13.84
CA TYR A 723 17.50 -11.53 13.70
C TYR A 723 17.88 -12.63 14.70
N GLY A 724 18.88 -12.40 15.57
CA GLY A 724 19.35 -13.37 16.55
C GLY A 724 20.22 -14.50 15.99
N ALA A 725 20.68 -14.40 14.73
CA ALA A 725 21.56 -15.39 14.13
C ALA A 725 22.93 -15.38 14.83
N ARG A 726 23.46 -16.55 15.18
CA ARG A 726 24.80 -16.66 15.76
C ARG A 726 25.86 -16.64 14.67
N ALA A 727 25.53 -17.03 13.44
CA ALA A 727 26.43 -16.91 12.30
C ALA A 727 25.69 -16.75 10.96
N VAL A 728 26.29 -15.99 10.05
CA VAL A 728 25.82 -15.84 8.66
C VAL A 728 27.00 -16.02 7.71
N GLY A 729 27.06 -17.14 6.99
CA GLY A 729 28.09 -17.39 5.98
C GLY A 729 27.64 -16.94 4.60
N VAL A 730 28.52 -16.28 3.83
CA VAL A 730 28.24 -15.89 2.44
C VAL A 730 29.28 -16.51 1.51
N THR A 731 28.85 -17.38 0.59
CA THR A 731 29.74 -18.00 -0.41
C THR A 731 29.41 -17.52 -1.82
N VAL A 732 30.44 -17.10 -2.55
CA VAL A 732 30.36 -16.71 -3.97
C VAL A 732 31.07 -17.76 -4.81
N ALA A 733 30.39 -18.33 -5.80
CA ALA A 733 30.89 -19.48 -6.56
C ALA A 733 32.06 -19.18 -7.54
N ASP A 734 32.30 -17.91 -7.91
CA ASP A 734 33.31 -17.54 -8.93
C ASP A 734 34.58 -16.87 -8.37
N GLY A 735 35.12 -17.38 -7.25
CA GLY A 735 36.51 -17.09 -6.86
C GLY A 735 36.74 -16.19 -5.64
N GLY A 736 35.79 -16.08 -4.70
CA GLY A 736 36.07 -15.45 -3.41
C GLY A 736 35.03 -15.77 -2.34
N ALA A 737 35.36 -16.65 -1.39
CA ALA A 737 34.50 -16.93 -0.25
C ALA A 737 34.64 -15.83 0.83
N VAL A 738 33.53 -15.36 1.40
CA VAL A 738 33.56 -14.51 2.60
C VAL A 738 32.69 -15.15 3.68
N VAL A 739 33.28 -16.05 4.46
CA VAL A 739 32.61 -16.71 5.57
C VAL A 739 32.65 -15.81 6.81
N TRP A 740 31.50 -15.28 7.24
CA TRP A 740 31.39 -14.51 8.48
C TRP A 740 30.83 -15.39 9.61
N ARG A 741 31.52 -15.43 10.74
CA ARG A 741 31.07 -16.09 11.98
C ARG A 741 31.29 -15.13 13.14
N ARG A 742 30.28 -14.99 14.01
CA ARG A 742 30.40 -14.20 15.23
C ARG A 742 31.51 -14.78 16.12
N GLY A 743 32.60 -14.04 16.29
CA GLY A 743 33.63 -14.32 17.29
C GLY A 743 34.55 -15.53 17.06
N ALA A 744 34.73 -16.02 15.83
CA ALA A 744 35.59 -17.19 15.57
C ALA A 744 36.63 -16.97 14.45
N THR A 745 37.78 -17.64 14.59
CA THR A 745 38.82 -17.81 13.55
C THR A 745 38.32 -18.81 12.48
N PRO A 746 38.60 -18.61 11.17
CA PRO A 746 37.96 -19.38 10.09
C PRO A 746 38.40 -20.87 10.03
N PRO A 747 37.49 -21.82 9.74
CA PRO A 747 37.87 -23.19 9.38
C PRO A 747 38.22 -23.33 7.88
N PRO A 748 38.93 -24.40 7.47
CA PRO A 748 39.30 -24.62 6.07
C PRO A 748 38.13 -25.06 5.18
N LEU A 749 38.34 -24.82 3.88
CA LEU A 749 37.39 -24.80 2.76
C LEU A 749 36.73 -26.16 2.44
N GLY A 750 35.48 -26.11 1.97
CA GLY A 750 34.76 -27.23 1.34
C GLY A 750 33.91 -26.73 0.17
N THR A 751 33.77 -27.58 -0.85
CA THR A 751 33.23 -27.32 -2.20
C THR A 751 31.79 -26.77 -2.23
N ALA A 752 31.53 -25.93 -3.24
CA ALA A 752 30.21 -25.37 -3.53
C ALA A 752 29.18 -26.47 -3.86
N PRO A 753 27.88 -26.30 -3.50
CA PRO A 753 26.84 -27.20 -3.97
C PRO A 753 26.67 -27.12 -5.49
N ALA A 754 26.37 -28.27 -6.09
CA ALA A 754 26.09 -28.40 -7.52
C ALA A 754 24.87 -27.58 -7.94
N ALA A 755 24.75 -27.37 -9.23
CA ALA A 755 24.02 -26.25 -9.79
C ALA A 755 22.48 -26.30 -9.67
N ASP A 756 21.92 -27.38 -9.14
CA ASP A 756 20.50 -27.69 -9.31
C ASP A 756 19.75 -27.96 -7.98
N THR A 757 20.28 -27.49 -6.85
CA THR A 757 19.60 -27.67 -5.54
C THR A 757 18.55 -26.58 -5.31
N THR A 758 17.30 -26.96 -5.03
CA THR A 758 16.22 -26.01 -4.71
C THR A 758 16.22 -25.65 -3.21
N VAL A 759 15.69 -24.47 -2.84
CA VAL A 759 15.65 -23.96 -1.44
C VAL A 759 14.97 -24.95 -0.48
N ALA A 760 14.03 -25.76 -0.98
CA ALA A 760 13.30 -26.76 -0.21
C ALA A 760 14.17 -27.91 0.32
N ASP A 761 15.22 -28.32 -0.42
CA ASP A 761 16.04 -29.48 -0.08
C ASP A 761 16.98 -29.25 1.11
N VAL A 762 17.23 -27.98 1.47
CA VAL A 762 18.26 -27.61 2.46
C VAL A 762 17.68 -27.27 3.83
N ALA A 763 16.41 -26.84 3.90
CA ALA A 763 15.70 -26.61 5.16
C ALA A 763 15.66 -27.87 6.07
N ALA A 764 15.73 -29.06 5.48
CA ALA A 764 15.74 -30.34 6.20
C ALA A 764 17.01 -30.61 7.05
N ARG A 765 18.09 -29.83 6.90
CA ARG A 765 19.40 -30.08 7.57
C ARG A 765 19.80 -29.04 8.64
N GLY A 766 18.88 -28.20 9.09
CA GLY A 766 19.14 -27.24 10.18
C GLY A 766 20.12 -26.12 9.83
N THR A 767 20.32 -25.83 8.54
CA THR A 767 21.06 -24.66 8.05
C THR A 767 20.30 -24.14 6.83
N THR A 768 19.69 -22.96 6.89
CA THR A 768 19.01 -22.41 5.70
C THR A 768 20.06 -21.95 4.70
N VAL A 769 19.92 -22.42 3.46
CA VAL A 769 20.78 -22.04 2.34
C VAL A 769 19.94 -21.37 1.27
N ALA A 770 20.12 -20.06 1.10
CA ALA A 770 19.54 -19.34 -0.02
C ALA A 770 20.57 -19.26 -1.14
N VAL A 771 20.25 -19.81 -2.31
CA VAL A 771 21.10 -19.77 -3.51
C VAL A 771 20.47 -18.83 -4.52
N TRP A 772 21.18 -17.76 -4.88
CA TRP A 772 20.69 -16.78 -5.84
C TRP A 772 21.53 -16.79 -7.12
N ARG A 773 20.87 -16.84 -8.29
CA ARG A 773 21.52 -16.96 -9.61
C ARG A 773 21.11 -15.87 -10.59
N ALA A 774 22.10 -15.14 -11.11
CA ALA A 774 21.92 -14.30 -12.31
C ALA A 774 22.38 -15.05 -13.57
N ALA A 775 21.55 -15.05 -14.61
CA ALA A 775 21.92 -15.39 -16.00
C ALA A 775 22.82 -16.64 -16.16
N ARG A 776 22.48 -17.73 -15.46
CA ARG A 776 23.14 -19.06 -15.52
C ARG A 776 24.64 -19.12 -15.16
N ARG A 777 25.27 -18.05 -14.63
CA ARG A 777 26.73 -18.07 -14.41
C ARG A 777 27.24 -17.68 -13.02
N ALA A 778 26.49 -16.95 -12.19
CA ALA A 778 26.96 -16.54 -10.86
C ALA A 778 26.01 -17.02 -9.74
N ALA A 779 26.55 -17.57 -8.64
CA ALA A 779 25.78 -18.01 -7.48
C ALA A 779 26.26 -17.34 -6.18
N CYS A 780 25.32 -16.72 -5.45
CA CYS A 780 25.48 -16.28 -4.06
C CYS A 780 24.75 -17.22 -3.12
N VAL A 781 25.41 -17.68 -2.06
CA VAL A 781 24.90 -18.66 -1.11
C VAL A 781 24.95 -18.08 0.30
N VAL A 782 23.79 -17.84 0.92
CA VAL A 782 23.72 -17.38 2.33
C VAL A 782 23.37 -18.57 3.21
N ARG A 783 24.20 -18.82 4.24
CA ARG A 783 24.00 -19.87 5.24
C ARG A 783 23.74 -19.26 6.61
N SER A 784 22.70 -19.70 7.32
CA SER A 784 22.47 -19.29 8.71
C SER A 784 22.00 -20.46 9.59
N ASP A 785 22.28 -20.34 10.88
CA ASP A 785 21.79 -21.20 11.96
C ASP A 785 20.32 -20.95 12.32
N LEU A 786 19.68 -19.94 11.73
CA LEU A 786 18.25 -19.68 11.88
C LEU A 786 17.46 -20.07 10.62
N PRO A 787 16.44 -20.95 10.74
CA PRO A 787 15.54 -21.30 9.64
C PRO A 787 14.82 -20.09 9.04
N THR A 788 14.57 -19.07 9.85
CA THR A 788 13.74 -17.89 9.57
C THR A 788 14.50 -16.73 8.93
N LEU A 789 15.77 -16.92 8.56
CA LEU A 789 16.51 -15.96 7.75
C LEU A 789 15.87 -15.90 6.35
N GLY A 790 14.86 -15.05 6.21
CA GLY A 790 13.99 -15.01 5.03
C GLY A 790 14.76 -14.86 3.73
N VAL A 791 14.15 -15.35 2.65
CA VAL A 791 14.60 -15.15 1.26
C VAL A 791 14.97 -13.68 1.01
N THR A 792 14.22 -12.73 1.59
CA THR A 792 14.48 -11.27 1.51
C THR A 792 15.80 -10.83 2.17
N LEU A 793 16.21 -11.44 3.28
CA LEU A 793 17.49 -11.11 3.91
C LEU A 793 18.65 -11.70 3.10
N ALA A 794 18.51 -12.93 2.62
CA ALA A 794 19.47 -13.49 1.70
C ALA A 794 19.55 -12.72 0.39
N GLU A 795 18.42 -12.23 -0.13
CA GLU A 795 18.36 -11.34 -1.29
C GLU A 795 19.06 -10.02 -1.01
N GLN A 796 18.84 -9.39 0.14
CA GLN A 796 19.55 -8.16 0.51
C GLN A 796 21.07 -8.40 0.59
N VAL A 797 21.50 -9.49 1.24
CA VAL A 797 22.92 -9.87 1.31
C VAL A 797 23.47 -10.19 -0.09
N CYS A 798 22.75 -10.92 -0.91
CA CYS A 798 23.18 -11.33 -2.25
C CYS A 798 23.12 -10.21 -3.29
N GLN A 799 22.17 -9.26 -3.20
CA GLN A 799 22.14 -8.02 -3.97
C GLN A 799 23.38 -7.18 -3.68
N ARG A 800 23.74 -7.06 -2.39
CA ARG A 800 24.95 -6.35 -1.95
C ARG A 800 26.21 -7.02 -2.47
N VAL A 801 26.28 -8.35 -2.39
CA VAL A 801 27.34 -9.15 -3.02
C VAL A 801 27.39 -8.89 -4.54
N ALA A 802 26.27 -8.98 -5.26
CA ALA A 802 26.25 -8.77 -6.71
C ALA A 802 26.91 -7.43 -7.15
N VAL A 803 26.71 -6.37 -6.37
CA VAL A 803 27.36 -5.06 -6.60
C VAL A 803 28.89 -5.13 -6.46
N LEU A 804 29.39 -5.87 -5.48
CA LEU A 804 30.83 -6.03 -5.20
C LEU A 804 31.60 -6.72 -6.33
N TRP A 805 31.01 -7.78 -6.89
CA TRP A 805 31.61 -8.57 -7.97
C TRP A 805 31.22 -8.06 -9.36
N ARG A 806 30.62 -6.87 -9.46
CA ARG A 806 30.12 -6.25 -10.70
C ARG A 806 29.25 -7.19 -11.53
N TRP A 807 28.46 -8.02 -10.86
CA TRP A 807 27.46 -8.83 -11.53
C TRP A 807 26.37 -7.91 -12.09
N PRO A 808 25.66 -8.32 -13.17
CA PRO A 808 24.52 -7.58 -13.66
C PRO A 808 23.57 -7.28 -12.49
N THR A 809 23.25 -5.99 -12.29
CA THR A 809 22.28 -5.58 -11.28
C THR A 809 20.94 -6.25 -11.60
N ILE A 810 20.35 -6.82 -10.57
CA ILE A 810 19.14 -7.64 -10.65
C ILE A 810 17.98 -6.71 -11.06
N PRO A 811 17.29 -6.96 -12.21
CA PRO A 811 16.07 -6.24 -12.52
C PRO A 811 15.02 -6.55 -11.46
N GLY A 812 14.49 -5.50 -10.84
CA GLY A 812 13.63 -5.60 -9.68
C GLY A 812 12.36 -6.42 -9.89
N ARG A 813 11.95 -7.10 -8.82
CA ARG A 813 10.57 -7.15 -8.35
C ARG A 813 10.60 -7.15 -6.81
N PRO A 814 9.58 -6.56 -6.16
CA PRO A 814 9.46 -6.48 -4.70
C PRO A 814 9.31 -7.85 -4.03
#